data_AF-A0AAV2I220-F1
#
_entry.id   AF-A0AAV2I220-F1
#
_cell.length_a   1.000
_cell.length_b   1.000
_cell.length_c   1.000
_cell.angle_alpha   90.00
_cell.angle_beta   90.00
_cell.angle_gamma   90.00
#
_symmetry.space_group_name_H-M   'P 1'
#
loop_
_entity.id
_entity.type
_entity.pdbx_description
1 polymer ?
#
loop_
_entity_poly.entity_id
_entity_poly.type
_entity_poly.pdbx_seq_one_letter_code
_entity_poly.pdbx_strand_id
1 'polypeptide(L)'
;QSVIFSSGGGRISNYFKNLSGPRDSGANHCLAMICARNWTLVCMCLMALAIQLDALTSHLSGSDNNGNGRGQGLVNDFRTFEDERDAGTTFSDARSLIDAQDAGSAPIGVIELNGKENESTTTSVAGSINGVCRRQINGFYNLAQRSSAITTGSVRSVGLRFAQDFRDLCTDVALRKFRTTDGNCNHPKNWGTSFKPVTRLLPADYSDGSGSPRKTSVSGSPLPSPRAVSRYVHPARTDLLARTIMIMQWGQWLDHDVTGFPVASELDRSIKCCGPNGTLPALNTDPNCFPITLPKDEDNFLGKCMEFVRSIPATDNNGCALQPREQVNSITSFIDASQVYGSTEETAAKVRNRKGFLLKTKNGDFLPENVKGGCIVRPGSSDYCFLAGDFRVNEHPALAAMHTIWLRLHNKIASNLKTLRPADSDDDVFQLTRKIVGALQQVITYNEWLPIILGKQASELKLVSRAGRTRRQAGVDPRILNEFSTAAMRFGHSLIPDVFPIGDRRVPLRQLFSRPAEVIDNFDKVVAGIAGVGTPGNRNAQKIDRNFVTEITNHLFEPQSGPAGRGLDLVALNIQRARDHGIPPYKAYRAFCGLRPLTGFNDVEALGPNVAQLARAYSSVDDIDLFTGLVHEPPVHGSNALVGPTLSCILGTQFYNLKFGDRFFFDTDEQVIAFTNDQLASLRNTTLAKVICATTKIPELPNNVFSFPTK
;
A
#
# COMPACT_ATOMS: atom_id res chain seq x y z
N GLN A 1 -43.60 -23.74 26.86
CA GLN A 1 -43.92 -22.60 26.00
C GLN A 1 -42.95 -22.64 24.81
N SER A 2 -43.14 -23.38 23.70
CA SER A 2 -44.33 -23.99 23.04
C SER A 2 -45.42 -22.95 22.71
N VAL A 3 -46.03 -22.86 21.51
CA VAL A 3 -46.16 -23.71 20.28
C VAL A 3 -45.97 -22.80 19.02
N ILE A 4 -45.48 -23.12 17.80
CA ILE A 4 -45.27 -24.31 16.92
C ILE A 4 -46.25 -24.42 15.71
N PHE A 5 -45.74 -24.18 14.48
CA PHE A 5 -46.35 -24.43 13.13
C PHE A 5 -47.63 -23.62 12.75
N SER A 6 -48.06 -23.47 11.48
CA SER A 6 -47.65 -24.09 10.19
C SER A 6 -47.74 -23.20 8.93
N SER A 7 -47.03 -23.63 7.87
CA SER A 7 -47.42 -23.66 6.43
C SER A 7 -47.79 -22.39 5.63
N GLY A 8 -47.05 -22.17 4.53
CA GLY A 8 -47.41 -21.26 3.42
C GLY A 8 -46.38 -21.29 2.28
N GLY A 9 -46.29 -22.40 1.53
CA GLY A 9 -45.23 -22.61 0.54
C GLY A 9 -45.60 -22.24 -0.90
N GLY A 10 -44.65 -21.70 -1.67
CA GLY A 10 -44.83 -21.51 -3.12
C GLY A 10 -43.66 -20.83 -3.84
N ARG A 11 -43.11 -21.51 -4.86
CA ARG A 11 -42.28 -20.98 -5.97
C ARG A 11 -40.97 -20.24 -5.60
N ILE A 12 -39.83 -20.96 -5.72
CA ILE A 12 -38.73 -20.61 -6.64
C ILE A 12 -38.14 -21.94 -7.13
N SER A 13 -38.45 -22.30 -8.38
CA SER A 13 -37.89 -23.45 -9.10
C SER A 13 -38.05 -23.20 -10.59
N ASN A 14 -37.27 -22.25 -11.12
CA ASN A 14 -37.08 -21.97 -12.55
C ASN A 14 -36.04 -20.85 -12.71
N TYR A 15 -34.74 -21.16 -12.57
CA TYR A 15 -33.65 -20.28 -13.07
C TYR A 15 -32.32 -21.00 -13.39
N PHE A 16 -32.20 -22.31 -13.12
CA PHE A 16 -31.02 -23.13 -13.46
C PHE A 16 -31.35 -24.17 -14.55
N LYS A 17 -31.69 -23.72 -15.77
CA LYS A 17 -31.93 -24.65 -16.91
C LYS A 17 -31.53 -24.21 -18.32
N ASN A 18 -31.03 -22.98 -18.53
CA ASN A 18 -30.64 -22.48 -19.86
C ASN A 18 -29.13 -22.13 -19.95
N LEU A 19 -28.26 -23.12 -19.77
CA LEU A 19 -26.84 -23.03 -20.16
C LEU A 19 -26.39 -24.38 -20.74
N SER A 20 -26.62 -24.60 -22.03
CA SER A 20 -26.28 -25.84 -22.74
C SER A 20 -25.77 -25.60 -24.16
N GLY A 21 -24.49 -25.24 -24.25
CA GLY A 21 -23.66 -25.25 -25.47
C GLY A 21 -23.59 -23.96 -26.30
N PRO A 22 -22.62 -23.86 -27.24
CA PRO A 22 -21.55 -24.82 -27.55
C PRO A 22 -20.12 -24.33 -27.23
N ARG A 23 -19.24 -25.30 -26.97
CA ARG A 23 -17.76 -25.33 -27.12
C ARG A 23 -16.99 -24.00 -27.24
N ASP A 24 -16.19 -23.69 -26.22
CA ASP A 24 -14.85 -23.13 -26.39
C ASP A 24 -13.90 -23.76 -25.35
N SER A 25 -12.82 -24.41 -25.80
CA SER A 25 -12.12 -25.46 -25.02
C SER A 25 -10.82 -25.01 -24.32
N GLY A 26 -10.39 -23.76 -24.50
CA GLY A 26 -9.11 -23.28 -23.96
C GLY A 26 -9.09 -22.95 -22.46
N ALA A 27 -10.21 -22.47 -21.89
CA ALA A 27 -10.18 -21.81 -20.57
C ALA A 27 -10.02 -22.77 -19.37
N ASN A 28 -10.68 -23.93 -19.40
CA ASN A 28 -10.87 -24.75 -18.19
C ASN A 28 -9.61 -25.50 -17.73
N HIS A 29 -8.65 -25.76 -18.62
CA HIS A 29 -7.38 -26.40 -18.25
C HIS A 29 -6.48 -25.51 -17.37
N CYS A 30 -6.59 -24.17 -17.49
CA CYS A 30 -5.79 -23.27 -16.67
C CYS A 30 -6.26 -23.20 -15.20
N LEU A 31 -7.58 -23.22 -14.93
CA LEU A 31 -8.08 -23.22 -13.55
C LEU A 31 -7.75 -24.54 -12.82
N ALA A 32 -7.83 -25.68 -13.51
CA ALA A 32 -7.53 -26.98 -12.92
C ALA A 32 -6.09 -27.07 -12.37
N MET A 33 -5.09 -26.66 -13.16
CA MET A 33 -3.68 -26.72 -12.75
C MET A 33 -3.32 -25.71 -11.63
N ILE A 34 -3.97 -24.54 -11.61
CA ILE A 34 -3.74 -23.53 -10.55
C ILE A 34 -4.31 -24.02 -9.21
N CYS A 35 -5.47 -24.67 -9.21
CA CYS A 35 -5.99 -25.32 -8.01
C CYS A 35 -5.11 -26.49 -7.56
N ALA A 36 -4.69 -27.37 -8.49
CA ALA A 36 -3.95 -28.59 -8.16
C ALA A 36 -2.70 -28.32 -7.30
N ARG A 37 -1.85 -27.37 -7.69
CA ARG A 37 -0.59 -27.07 -6.97
C ARG A 37 -0.81 -26.51 -5.56
N ASN A 38 -1.79 -25.63 -5.36
CA ASN A 38 -2.08 -25.10 -4.02
C ASN A 38 -2.65 -26.18 -3.08
N TRP A 39 -3.46 -27.11 -3.61
CA TRP A 39 -3.93 -28.25 -2.84
C TRP A 39 -2.84 -29.29 -2.55
N THR A 40 -1.81 -29.44 -3.41
CA THR A 40 -0.66 -30.33 -3.12
C THR A 40 0.05 -29.89 -1.84
N LEU A 41 0.28 -28.59 -1.65
CA LEU A 41 0.95 -28.05 -0.46
C LEU A 41 0.13 -28.28 0.82
N VAL A 42 -1.20 -28.06 0.75
CA VAL A 42 -2.12 -28.33 1.86
C VAL A 42 -2.15 -29.82 2.21
N CYS A 43 -2.21 -30.71 1.22
CA CYS A 43 -2.15 -32.16 1.43
C CYS A 43 -0.80 -32.60 2.02
N MET A 44 0.32 -32.02 1.60
CA MET A 44 1.64 -32.31 2.19
C MET A 44 1.71 -31.86 3.66
N CYS A 45 1.17 -30.70 4.01
CA CYS A 45 1.07 -30.27 5.42
C CYS A 45 0.18 -31.22 6.25
N LEU A 46 -0.94 -31.69 5.69
CA LEU A 46 -1.83 -32.65 6.36
C LEU A 46 -1.20 -34.04 6.50
N MET A 47 -0.43 -34.51 5.51
CA MET A 47 0.36 -35.75 5.62
C MET A 47 1.45 -35.64 6.69
N ALA A 48 2.18 -34.51 6.75
CA ALA A 48 3.16 -34.28 7.81
C ALA A 48 2.52 -34.28 9.21
N LEU A 49 1.32 -33.72 9.34
CA LEU A 49 0.55 -33.75 10.60
C LEU A 49 0.10 -35.18 10.97
N ALA A 50 -0.32 -35.99 9.99
CA ALA A 50 -0.68 -37.39 10.20
C ALA A 50 0.53 -38.25 10.63
N ILE A 51 1.69 -38.07 9.99
CA ILE A 51 2.94 -38.78 10.35
C ILE A 51 3.38 -38.42 11.78
N GLN A 52 3.21 -37.17 12.22
CA GLN A 52 3.48 -36.78 13.61
C GLN A 52 2.46 -37.35 14.62
N LEU A 53 1.21 -37.57 14.22
CA LEU A 53 0.21 -38.25 15.05
C LEU A 53 0.50 -39.74 15.20
N ASP A 54 1.01 -40.40 14.15
CA ASP A 54 1.36 -41.82 14.18
C ASP A 54 2.65 -42.10 15.00
N ALA A 55 3.58 -41.14 15.01
CA ALA A 55 4.71 -41.12 15.95
C ALA A 55 4.29 -40.89 17.42
N LEU A 56 3.07 -40.39 17.67
CA LEU A 56 2.52 -40.17 19.01
C LEU A 56 1.70 -41.36 19.50
N THR A 57 0.93 -42.03 18.64
CA THR A 57 0.21 -43.27 18.97
C THR A 57 1.17 -44.42 19.27
N SER A 58 2.24 -44.55 18.49
CA SER A 58 3.30 -45.56 18.70
C SER A 58 4.15 -45.35 19.96
N HIS A 59 4.08 -44.17 20.60
CA HIS A 59 4.65 -43.93 21.93
C HIS A 59 3.65 -44.15 23.08
N LEU A 60 2.34 -44.15 22.81
CA LEU A 60 1.29 -44.36 23.80
C LEU A 60 0.86 -45.83 23.94
N SER A 61 1.21 -46.70 22.99
CA SER A 61 1.00 -48.15 23.07
C SER A 61 1.94 -48.87 24.07
N GLY A 62 2.95 -48.17 24.62
CA GLY A 62 3.94 -48.73 25.55
C GLY A 62 3.48 -48.86 27.00
N SER A 63 2.35 -48.27 27.39
CA SER A 63 1.90 -48.27 28.80
C SER A 63 0.38 -48.12 28.98
N ASP A 64 -0.34 -49.24 29.00
CA ASP A 64 -1.09 -49.64 30.21
C ASP A 64 -1.69 -51.05 30.10
N ASN A 65 -1.19 -51.98 30.93
CA ASN A 65 -1.83 -53.27 31.15
C ASN A 65 -2.88 -53.12 32.26
N ASN A 66 -4.08 -52.62 31.93
CA ASN A 66 -5.25 -52.76 32.80
C ASN A 66 -6.55 -52.89 32.00
N GLY A 67 -7.27 -53.99 32.24
CA GLY A 67 -8.42 -54.36 31.42
C GLY A 67 -9.67 -53.52 31.72
N ASN A 68 -10.12 -52.73 30.75
CA ASN A 68 -11.49 -52.24 30.70
C ASN A 68 -11.98 -52.13 29.24
N GLY A 69 -13.17 -52.67 28.96
CA GLY A 69 -13.64 -52.97 27.60
C GLY A 69 -14.09 -51.76 26.77
N ARG A 70 -13.17 -50.88 26.34
CA ARG A 70 -13.44 -49.78 25.39
C ARG A 70 -12.50 -49.71 24.18
N GLY A 71 -11.49 -50.58 24.07
CA GLY A 71 -10.54 -50.57 22.95
C GLY A 71 -11.01 -51.24 21.64
N GLN A 72 -12.03 -52.11 21.68
CA GLN A 72 -12.36 -53.00 20.56
C GLN A 72 -13.06 -52.36 19.35
N GLY A 73 -13.47 -51.09 19.41
CA GLY A 73 -13.99 -50.37 18.23
C GLY A 73 -12.88 -49.97 17.26
N LEU A 74 -11.92 -49.17 17.75
CA LEU A 74 -10.84 -48.57 16.94
C LEU A 74 -9.92 -49.59 16.25
N VAL A 75 -9.78 -50.80 16.79
CA VAL A 75 -8.94 -51.86 16.22
C VAL A 75 -9.57 -52.51 14.98
N ASN A 76 -10.90 -52.53 14.89
CA ASN A 76 -11.57 -53.12 13.73
C ASN A 76 -11.59 -52.15 12.53
N ASP A 77 -11.86 -50.86 12.77
CA ASP A 77 -11.81 -49.84 11.71
C ASP A 77 -10.40 -49.72 11.08
N PHE A 78 -9.34 -49.93 11.87
CA PHE A 78 -7.95 -49.93 11.38
C PHE A 78 -7.60 -51.14 10.50
N ARG A 79 -8.16 -52.32 10.76
CA ARG A 79 -7.88 -53.52 9.95
C ARG A 79 -8.34 -53.36 8.50
N THR A 80 -9.53 -52.76 8.30
CA THR A 80 -10.01 -52.38 6.97
C THR A 80 -9.06 -51.44 6.20
N PHE A 81 -8.17 -50.73 6.89
CA PHE A 81 -7.18 -49.84 6.27
C PHE A 81 -5.84 -50.56 5.93
N GLU A 82 -5.55 -51.69 6.58
CA GLU A 82 -4.43 -52.56 6.18
C GLU A 82 -4.82 -53.51 5.04
N ASP A 83 -6.05 -54.01 5.02
CA ASP A 83 -6.56 -54.86 3.92
C ASP A 83 -6.60 -54.10 2.57
N GLU A 84 -6.81 -52.78 2.57
CA GLU A 84 -6.70 -51.92 1.37
C GLU A 84 -5.25 -51.59 0.97
N ARG A 85 -4.27 -51.74 1.87
CA ARG A 85 -2.84 -51.51 1.58
C ARG A 85 -2.23 -52.67 0.79
N ASP A 86 -2.59 -53.89 1.13
CA ASP A 86 -1.95 -55.10 0.60
C ASP A 86 -2.51 -55.49 -0.79
N ALA A 87 -3.56 -54.80 -1.27
CA ALA A 87 -4.08 -54.84 -2.65
C ALA A 87 -3.15 -54.09 -3.65
N GLY A 88 -1.88 -54.49 -3.73
CA GLY A 88 -0.86 -53.77 -4.48
C GLY A 88 -1.06 -53.71 -5.99
N THR A 89 -1.34 -52.52 -6.54
CA THR A 89 -1.18 -52.20 -7.99
C THR A 89 -1.07 -50.70 -8.32
N THR A 90 -1.24 -49.78 -7.36
CA THR A 90 -1.45 -48.35 -7.65
C THR A 90 -0.23 -47.43 -7.45
N PHE A 91 0.80 -47.86 -6.71
CA PHE A 91 1.94 -47.01 -6.34
C PHE A 91 3.19 -47.15 -7.23
N SER A 92 3.37 -48.29 -7.92
CA SER A 92 4.41 -48.46 -8.94
C SER A 92 4.21 -47.51 -10.12
N ASP A 93 2.98 -47.49 -10.61
CA ASP A 93 2.62 -46.92 -11.91
C ASP A 93 2.57 -45.39 -11.86
N ALA A 94 2.17 -44.83 -10.71
CA ALA A 94 2.26 -43.40 -10.44
C ALA A 94 3.71 -42.90 -10.44
N ARG A 95 4.68 -43.75 -10.05
CA ARG A 95 6.10 -43.36 -9.98
C ARG A 95 6.79 -43.49 -11.33
N SER A 96 6.57 -44.59 -12.05
CA SER A 96 7.10 -44.75 -13.41
C SER A 96 6.56 -43.71 -14.39
N LEU A 97 5.31 -43.24 -14.23
CA LEU A 97 4.77 -42.11 -14.99
C LEU A 97 5.47 -40.79 -14.71
N ILE A 98 5.89 -40.52 -13.47
CA ILE A 98 6.64 -39.31 -13.10
C ILE A 98 8.07 -39.40 -13.65
N ASP A 99 8.77 -40.52 -13.39
CA ASP A 99 10.16 -40.72 -13.82
C ASP A 99 10.29 -40.70 -15.36
N ALA A 100 9.27 -41.18 -16.10
CA ALA A 100 9.22 -41.10 -17.56
C ALA A 100 8.93 -39.68 -18.09
N GLN A 101 8.22 -38.84 -17.31
CA GLN A 101 7.87 -37.48 -17.71
C GLN A 101 9.05 -36.51 -17.52
N ASP A 102 9.86 -36.68 -16.47
CA ASP A 102 11.08 -35.89 -16.25
C ASP A 102 12.25 -36.33 -17.16
N ALA A 103 12.24 -37.57 -17.69
CA ALA A 103 13.26 -38.06 -18.63
C ALA A 103 13.12 -37.55 -20.07
N GLY A 104 11.96 -36.98 -20.45
CA GLY A 104 11.76 -36.28 -21.72
C GLY A 104 11.77 -37.12 -23.00
N SER A 105 11.60 -38.46 -22.91
CA SER A 105 11.89 -39.38 -24.02
C SER A 105 10.75 -40.35 -24.40
N ALA A 106 9.56 -39.83 -24.73
CA ALA A 106 8.53 -40.57 -25.48
C ALA A 106 7.57 -39.62 -26.24
N PRO A 107 7.12 -39.94 -27.47
CA PRO A 107 6.11 -39.16 -28.19
C PRO A 107 4.68 -39.49 -27.72
N ILE A 108 3.72 -38.60 -28.03
CA ILE A 108 2.30 -38.78 -27.72
C ILE A 108 1.73 -39.91 -28.59
N GLY A 109 1.64 -41.11 -28.04
CA GLY A 109 1.04 -42.29 -28.67
C GLY A 109 -0.32 -42.64 -28.07
N VAL A 110 -1.33 -42.86 -28.92
CA VAL A 110 -2.62 -43.41 -28.50
C VAL A 110 -2.44 -44.90 -28.25
N ILE A 111 -2.74 -45.37 -27.04
CA ILE A 111 -2.85 -46.80 -26.74
C ILE A 111 -4.30 -47.22 -26.93
N GLU A 112 -4.59 -47.83 -28.08
CA GLU A 112 -5.85 -48.53 -28.28
C GLU A 112 -5.83 -49.84 -27.47
N LEU A 113 -6.69 -49.94 -26.45
CA LEU A 113 -7.03 -51.22 -25.83
C LEU A 113 -8.35 -51.72 -26.42
N ASN A 114 -8.32 -52.94 -26.96
CA ASN A 114 -9.40 -53.48 -27.78
C ASN A 114 -10.74 -53.62 -27.05
N GLY A 115 -11.77 -53.02 -27.62
CA GLY A 115 -13.08 -53.67 -27.76
C GLY A 115 -13.99 -53.76 -26.52
N LYS A 116 -14.49 -52.62 -26.04
CA LYS A 116 -15.95 -52.36 -25.86
C LYS A 116 -16.22 -50.94 -25.37
N GLU A 117 -17.27 -50.33 -25.92
CA GLU A 117 -17.77 -49.02 -25.48
C GLU A 117 -18.42 -49.12 -24.08
N ASN A 118 -18.11 -48.17 -23.19
CA ASN A 118 -18.93 -47.83 -22.02
C ASN A 118 -18.46 -46.53 -21.35
N GLU A 119 -19.21 -45.44 -21.55
CA GLU A 119 -18.94 -44.15 -20.89
C GLU A 119 -19.30 -44.20 -19.39
N SER A 120 -18.32 -44.42 -18.49
CA SER A 120 -18.57 -44.29 -17.03
C SER A 120 -17.34 -44.07 -16.14
N THR A 121 -16.15 -44.53 -16.54
CA THR A 121 -15.00 -44.69 -15.61
C THR A 121 -14.22 -43.43 -15.28
N THR A 122 -14.30 -42.35 -16.05
CA THR A 122 -13.62 -41.08 -15.75
C THR A 122 -14.28 -40.26 -14.64
N THR A 123 -15.52 -40.60 -14.26
CA THR A 123 -16.32 -39.82 -13.27
C THR A 123 -16.14 -40.31 -11.83
N SER A 124 -15.74 -41.57 -11.61
CA SER A 124 -15.72 -42.20 -10.28
C SER A 124 -14.59 -41.72 -9.35
N VAL A 125 -13.39 -41.49 -9.90
CA VAL A 125 -12.21 -41.07 -9.13
C VAL A 125 -12.40 -39.66 -8.57
N ALA A 126 -12.81 -38.71 -9.42
CA ALA A 126 -13.09 -37.33 -9.01
C ALA A 126 -14.29 -37.23 -8.03
N GLY A 127 -15.29 -38.11 -8.16
CA GLY A 127 -16.40 -38.22 -7.22
C GLY A 127 -15.97 -38.71 -5.84
N SER A 128 -15.13 -39.74 -5.79
CA SER A 128 -14.67 -40.36 -4.53
C SER A 128 -13.79 -39.42 -3.70
N ILE A 129 -12.84 -38.73 -4.33
CA ILE A 129 -11.94 -37.77 -3.65
C ILE A 129 -12.75 -36.62 -3.02
N ASN A 130 -13.70 -36.04 -3.75
CA ASN A 130 -14.61 -35.03 -3.19
C ASN A 130 -15.49 -35.58 -2.07
N GLY A 131 -15.96 -36.83 -2.21
CA GLY A 131 -16.76 -37.52 -1.20
C GLY A 131 -16.02 -37.80 0.11
N VAL A 132 -14.71 -38.03 0.09
CA VAL A 132 -13.88 -38.21 1.29
C VAL A 132 -13.58 -36.87 1.96
N CYS A 133 -13.04 -35.89 1.22
CA CYS A 133 -12.69 -34.57 1.77
C CYS A 133 -13.89 -33.89 2.43
N ARG A 134 -15.07 -33.92 1.79
CA ARG A 134 -16.29 -33.29 2.32
C ARG A 134 -16.86 -33.99 3.56
N ARG A 135 -16.57 -35.29 3.76
CA ARG A 135 -16.91 -36.01 4.99
C ARG A 135 -15.92 -35.74 6.11
N GLN A 136 -14.61 -35.67 5.83
CA GLN A 136 -13.59 -35.33 6.83
C GLN A 136 -13.74 -33.90 7.37
N ILE A 137 -13.98 -32.90 6.50
CA ILE A 137 -14.20 -31.50 6.92
C ILE A 137 -15.42 -31.39 7.85
N ASN A 138 -16.54 -32.04 7.49
CA ASN A 138 -17.73 -32.05 8.34
C ASN A 138 -17.52 -32.85 9.64
N GLY A 139 -16.68 -33.89 9.63
CA GLY A 139 -16.25 -34.60 10.84
C GLY A 139 -15.47 -33.69 11.79
N PHE A 140 -14.49 -32.95 11.28
CA PHE A 140 -13.69 -32.00 12.06
C PHE A 140 -14.55 -30.89 12.69
N TYR A 141 -15.48 -30.33 11.94
CA TYR A 141 -16.40 -29.29 12.43
C TYR A 141 -17.34 -29.81 13.54
N ASN A 142 -17.78 -31.07 13.45
CA ASN A 142 -18.61 -31.69 14.49
C ASN A 142 -17.80 -32.14 15.73
N LEU A 143 -16.54 -32.58 15.57
CA LEU A 143 -15.65 -32.83 16.72
C LEU A 143 -15.38 -31.53 17.49
N ALA A 144 -15.10 -30.43 16.78
CA ALA A 144 -14.84 -29.12 17.39
C ALA A 144 -16.03 -28.57 18.20
N GLN A 145 -17.27 -28.94 17.86
CA GLN A 145 -18.46 -28.55 18.61
C GLN A 145 -18.90 -29.56 19.69
N ARG A 146 -18.38 -30.79 19.71
CA ARG A 146 -18.78 -31.84 20.67
C ARG A 146 -17.71 -32.23 21.69
N SER A 147 -16.46 -31.82 21.51
CA SER A 147 -15.40 -32.02 22.50
C SER A 147 -15.43 -30.94 23.58
N SER A 148 -15.54 -31.34 24.85
CA SER A 148 -15.51 -30.47 26.03
C SER A 148 -14.09 -30.00 26.37
N ALA A 149 -13.41 -29.38 25.42
CA ALA A 149 -12.00 -28.97 25.47
C ALA A 149 -11.68 -27.77 26.40
N ILE A 150 -12.35 -27.70 27.56
CA ILE A 150 -12.14 -26.69 28.61
C ILE A 150 -11.07 -27.13 29.63
N THR A 151 -10.80 -28.45 29.75
CA THR A 151 -10.01 -29.03 30.85
C THR A 151 -8.57 -29.45 30.52
N THR A 152 -8.07 -29.26 29.29
CA THR A 152 -6.64 -29.45 28.97
C THR A 152 -6.09 -28.29 28.13
N GLY A 153 -4.85 -27.85 28.41
CA GLY A 153 -4.24 -26.65 27.82
C GLY A 153 -3.88 -26.72 26.33
N SER A 154 -4.42 -27.71 25.60
CA SER A 154 -4.07 -28.04 24.21
C SER A 154 -4.20 -26.84 23.26
N VAL A 155 -5.35 -26.14 23.27
CA VAL A 155 -5.62 -25.01 22.36
C VAL A 155 -4.55 -23.91 22.47
N ARG A 156 -4.08 -23.62 23.69
CA ARG A 156 -3.01 -22.63 23.91
C ARG A 156 -1.66 -23.10 23.37
N SER A 157 -1.37 -24.40 23.46
CA SER A 157 -0.16 -25.01 22.88
C SER A 157 -0.20 -25.10 21.36
N VAL A 158 -1.36 -25.38 20.75
CA VAL A 158 -1.55 -25.40 19.30
C VAL A 158 -1.46 -23.98 18.73
N GLY A 159 -2.08 -22.98 19.39
CA GLY A 159 -1.92 -21.58 19.02
C GLY A 159 -0.48 -21.06 19.18
N LEU A 160 0.27 -21.55 20.17
CA LEU A 160 1.70 -21.26 20.30
C LEU A 160 2.54 -21.92 19.21
N ARG A 161 2.23 -23.16 18.80
CA ARG A 161 2.88 -23.82 17.65
C ARG A 161 2.58 -23.10 16.35
N PHE A 162 1.32 -22.78 16.04
CA PHE A 162 0.96 -21.99 14.86
C PHE A 162 1.64 -20.60 14.83
N ALA A 163 1.89 -20.01 16.00
CA ALA A 163 2.65 -18.77 16.15
C ALA A 163 4.18 -18.97 16.17
N GLN A 164 4.69 -20.20 16.27
CA GLN A 164 6.08 -20.56 15.96
C GLN A 164 6.22 -20.85 14.45
N ASP A 165 5.33 -21.64 13.86
CA ASP A 165 5.25 -21.92 12.43
C ASP A 165 5.22 -20.62 11.60
N PHE A 166 4.54 -19.57 12.08
CA PHE A 166 4.53 -18.24 11.44
C PHE A 166 5.85 -17.42 11.59
N ARG A 167 6.68 -17.73 12.60
CA ARG A 167 8.06 -17.23 12.71
C ARG A 167 9.01 -18.06 11.84
N ASP A 168 8.76 -19.36 11.76
CA ASP A 168 9.51 -20.29 10.92
C ASP A 168 9.24 -20.07 9.42
N LEU A 169 8.08 -19.51 9.05
CA LEU A 169 7.80 -19.02 7.70
C LEU A 169 8.85 -18.01 7.21
N CYS A 170 9.38 -17.15 8.09
CA CYS A 170 10.45 -16.21 7.76
C CYS A 170 11.87 -16.84 7.73
N THR A 171 11.99 -18.17 7.83
CA THR A 171 13.28 -18.87 7.77
C THR A 171 13.68 -19.32 6.36
N ASP A 172 12.77 -19.24 5.39
CA ASP A 172 13.04 -19.52 3.97
C ASP A 172 14.23 -18.69 3.43
N VAL A 173 15.11 -19.33 2.64
CA VAL A 173 16.33 -18.72 2.11
C VAL A 173 16.05 -17.58 1.11
N ALA A 174 14.94 -17.63 0.36
CA ALA A 174 14.49 -16.55 -0.51
C ALA A 174 13.97 -15.35 0.31
N LEU A 175 13.14 -15.61 1.33
CA LEU A 175 12.62 -14.59 2.26
C LEU A 175 13.70 -13.97 3.15
N ARG A 176 14.83 -14.66 3.32
CA ARG A 176 16.06 -14.07 3.89
C ARG A 176 16.75 -13.11 2.92
N LYS A 177 16.82 -13.42 1.62
CA LYS A 177 17.59 -12.69 0.58
C LYS A 177 16.89 -11.45 0.01
N PHE A 178 15.56 -11.49 -0.15
CA PHE A 178 14.78 -10.43 -0.78
C PHE A 178 13.57 -10.04 0.08
N ARG A 179 13.04 -8.83 -0.14
CA ARG A 179 11.78 -8.36 0.48
C ARG A 179 10.60 -9.14 -0.10
N THR A 180 9.62 -9.52 0.71
CA THR A 180 8.29 -9.90 0.19
C THR A 180 7.63 -8.71 -0.50
N THR A 181 6.52 -8.94 -1.22
CA THR A 181 5.73 -7.85 -1.82
C THR A 181 4.94 -7.06 -0.78
N ASP A 182 4.57 -7.68 0.34
CA ASP A 182 3.79 -7.05 1.43
C ASP A 182 4.64 -6.40 2.54
N GLY A 183 5.97 -6.54 2.53
CA GLY A 183 6.86 -6.05 3.59
C GLY A 183 6.93 -6.92 4.86
N ASN A 184 6.33 -8.11 4.85
CA ASN A 184 6.49 -9.15 5.86
C ASN A 184 7.95 -9.65 5.96
N CYS A 185 8.32 -10.31 7.07
CA CYS A 185 9.67 -10.82 7.36
C CYS A 185 10.82 -9.78 7.31
N ASN A 186 10.52 -8.48 7.24
CA ASN A 186 11.49 -7.40 7.41
C ASN A 186 11.79 -7.21 8.91
N HIS A 187 10.76 -6.93 9.71
CA HIS A 187 10.86 -6.78 11.16
C HIS A 187 10.39 -8.05 11.90
N PRO A 188 11.03 -8.51 12.99
CA PRO A 188 10.61 -9.71 13.76
C PRO A 188 9.21 -9.68 14.41
N LYS A 189 8.50 -8.55 14.31
CA LYS A 189 7.10 -8.37 14.75
C LYS A 189 6.14 -8.09 13.57
N ASN A 190 6.62 -8.24 12.34
CA ASN A 190 5.94 -7.86 11.10
C ASN A 190 5.40 -6.42 11.12
N TRP A 191 6.21 -5.54 11.73
CA TRP A 191 6.07 -4.09 11.68
C TRP A 191 6.54 -3.60 10.30
N GLY A 192 5.76 -2.71 9.70
CA GLY A 192 5.99 -2.17 8.35
C GLY A 192 5.33 -2.97 7.22
N THR A 193 4.70 -4.11 7.51
CA THR A 193 3.90 -4.91 6.57
C THR A 193 2.61 -4.17 6.17
N SER A 194 2.17 -4.35 4.92
CA SER A 194 0.92 -3.77 4.40
C SER A 194 -0.32 -4.35 5.07
N PHE A 195 -1.43 -3.60 5.00
CA PHE A 195 -2.71 -3.90 5.67
C PHE A 195 -2.58 -4.09 7.19
N LYS A 196 -1.73 -3.27 7.83
CA LYS A 196 -1.53 -3.23 9.29
C LYS A 196 -1.83 -1.83 9.87
N PRO A 197 -2.08 -1.73 11.20
CA PRO A 197 -2.27 -0.45 11.84
C PRO A 197 -0.98 0.39 11.78
N VAL A 198 -1.13 1.69 11.51
CA VAL A 198 -0.07 2.69 11.73
C VAL A 198 0.40 2.73 13.18
N THR A 199 1.49 3.45 13.43
CA THR A 199 1.95 3.81 14.78
C THR A 199 1.74 5.30 15.02
N ARG A 200 2.06 5.82 16.22
CA ARG A 200 1.88 7.24 16.58
C ARG A 200 3.04 7.78 17.41
N LEU A 201 3.21 9.10 17.38
CA LEU A 201 4.02 9.85 18.35
C LEU A 201 3.22 10.16 19.63
N LEU A 202 1.93 10.48 19.49
CA LEU A 202 1.03 10.81 20.60
C LEU A 202 -0.25 9.94 20.59
N PRO A 203 -0.90 9.74 21.76
CA PRO A 203 -2.21 9.07 21.81
C PRO A 203 -3.26 9.74 20.90
N ALA A 204 -4.22 8.95 20.42
CA ALA A 204 -5.30 9.45 19.57
C ALA A 204 -6.21 10.43 20.34
N ASP A 205 -6.48 11.58 19.73
CA ASP A 205 -7.36 12.63 20.25
C ASP A 205 -8.74 12.56 19.57
N TYR A 206 -9.64 11.83 20.20
CA TYR A 206 -11.05 11.68 19.81
C TYR A 206 -11.98 12.24 20.89
N SER A 207 -13.05 12.90 20.47
CA SER A 207 -14.00 13.59 21.37
C SER A 207 -14.78 12.68 22.33
N ASP A 208 -14.79 11.37 22.07
CA ASP A 208 -15.37 10.31 22.90
C ASP A 208 -14.29 9.36 23.47
N GLY A 209 -13.00 9.67 23.30
CA GLY A 209 -11.87 8.78 23.64
C GLY A 209 -11.78 7.49 22.81
N SER A 210 -12.66 7.30 21.82
CA SER A 210 -12.80 6.06 21.05
C SER A 210 -12.56 6.30 19.56
N GLY A 211 -13.36 7.15 18.91
CA GLY A 211 -13.33 7.25 17.46
C GLY A 211 -14.16 8.38 16.84
N SER A 212 -14.85 9.21 17.62
CA SER A 212 -15.58 10.39 17.13
C SER A 212 -14.63 11.57 16.91
N PRO A 213 -14.45 12.04 15.66
CA PRO A 213 -13.55 13.16 15.34
C PRO A 213 -13.84 14.39 16.19
N ARG A 214 -12.81 15.09 16.65
CA ARG A 214 -12.96 16.32 17.44
C ARG A 214 -13.75 17.39 16.67
N LYS A 215 -14.75 17.98 17.34
CA LYS A 215 -15.72 18.96 16.80
C LYS A 215 -15.90 20.19 17.68
N THR A 216 -15.34 20.20 18.89
CA THR A 216 -15.51 21.25 19.90
C THR A 216 -14.14 21.81 20.27
N SER A 217 -14.03 23.14 20.35
CA SER A 217 -12.85 23.87 20.81
C SER A 217 -12.71 23.74 22.33
N VAL A 218 -11.50 23.97 22.85
CA VAL A 218 -11.26 24.13 24.30
C VAL A 218 -12.10 25.26 24.93
N SER A 219 -12.60 26.19 24.11
CA SER A 219 -13.56 27.25 24.52
C SER A 219 -15.01 26.77 24.69
N GLY A 220 -15.32 25.50 24.40
CA GLY A 220 -16.68 24.95 24.38
C GLY A 220 -17.50 25.29 23.12
N SER A 221 -17.00 26.19 22.27
CA SER A 221 -17.61 26.48 20.96
C SER A 221 -17.30 25.38 19.92
N PRO A 222 -18.02 25.28 18.79
CA PRO A 222 -17.65 24.38 17.70
C PRO A 222 -16.29 24.74 17.09
N LEU A 223 -15.47 23.74 16.73
CA LEU A 223 -14.25 23.96 15.95
C LEU A 223 -14.58 24.58 14.57
N PRO A 224 -13.71 25.44 14.02
CA PRO A 224 -13.91 25.97 12.68
C PRO A 224 -13.98 24.86 11.64
N SER A 225 -14.84 25.02 10.63
CA SER A 225 -14.87 24.13 9.46
C SER A 225 -13.48 24.07 8.80
N PRO A 226 -13.02 22.88 8.34
CA PRO A 226 -11.80 22.75 7.55
C PRO A 226 -11.73 23.72 6.35
N ARG A 227 -12.87 24.01 5.70
CA ARG A 227 -12.95 24.98 4.60
C ARG A 227 -12.87 26.44 5.09
N ALA A 228 -13.42 26.74 6.26
CA ALA A 228 -13.26 28.07 6.88
C ALA A 228 -11.80 28.32 7.28
N VAL A 229 -11.12 27.31 7.83
CA VAL A 229 -9.67 27.36 8.08
C VAL A 229 -8.94 27.57 6.75
N SER A 230 -9.16 26.74 5.74
CA SER A 230 -8.57 26.91 4.40
C SER A 230 -8.71 28.35 3.88
N ARG A 231 -9.95 28.86 3.76
CA ARG A 231 -10.22 30.19 3.20
C ARG A 231 -9.65 31.37 4.00
N TYR A 232 -9.63 31.30 5.34
CA TYR A 232 -9.18 32.42 6.18
C TYR A 232 -7.70 32.35 6.59
N VAL A 233 -7.12 31.14 6.64
CA VAL A 233 -5.76 30.85 7.14
C VAL A 233 -4.78 30.53 6.01
N HIS A 234 -5.27 29.93 4.92
CA HIS A 234 -4.47 29.42 3.80
C HIS A 234 -4.87 30.06 2.46
N PRO A 235 -4.52 31.33 2.23
CA PRO A 235 -5.01 32.09 1.09
C PRO A 235 -4.47 31.55 -0.23
N ALA A 236 -5.31 31.67 -1.27
CA ALA A 236 -4.95 31.38 -2.65
C ALA A 236 -3.89 32.38 -3.16
N ARG A 237 -2.61 32.01 -3.06
CA ARG A 237 -1.46 32.86 -3.40
C ARG A 237 -0.31 32.02 -3.94
N THR A 238 0.47 32.61 -4.84
CA THR A 238 1.72 32.04 -5.36
C THR A 238 2.91 32.76 -4.75
N ASP A 239 3.87 31.97 -4.28
CA ASP A 239 5.05 32.40 -3.53
C ASP A 239 6.18 31.44 -3.93
N LEU A 240 7.09 31.88 -4.81
CA LEU A 240 8.02 30.96 -5.49
C LEU A 240 9.21 30.54 -4.61
N LEU A 241 9.54 29.25 -4.65
CA LEU A 241 10.75 28.68 -4.07
C LEU A 241 11.89 28.67 -5.11
N ALA A 242 13.14 28.87 -4.69
CA ALA A 242 14.31 28.78 -5.57
C ALA A 242 14.74 27.31 -5.85
N ARG A 243 13.77 26.45 -6.20
CA ARG A 243 13.93 25.01 -6.47
C ARG A 243 13.02 24.61 -7.63
N THR A 244 13.37 23.55 -8.34
CA THR A 244 12.56 23.01 -9.46
C THR A 244 11.27 22.37 -8.93
N ILE A 245 10.29 22.14 -9.80
CA ILE A 245 9.05 21.41 -9.44
C ILE A 245 9.36 19.95 -9.00
N MET A 246 10.50 19.38 -9.40
CA MET A 246 10.95 18.05 -8.99
C MET A 246 11.06 17.88 -7.45
N ILE A 247 11.33 18.94 -6.67
CA ILE A 247 11.38 18.84 -5.19
C ILE A 247 10.01 18.44 -4.61
N MET A 248 8.93 18.94 -5.21
CA MET A 248 7.55 18.57 -4.91
C MET A 248 7.24 17.16 -5.42
N GLN A 249 7.56 16.90 -6.69
CA GLN A 249 7.23 15.63 -7.34
C GLN A 249 7.86 14.42 -6.65
N TRP A 250 9.10 14.56 -6.14
CA TRP A 250 9.74 13.49 -5.37
C TRP A 250 9.12 13.30 -3.99
N GLY A 251 8.63 14.36 -3.35
CA GLY A 251 7.86 14.26 -2.10
C GLY A 251 6.61 13.41 -2.27
N GLN A 252 5.80 13.68 -3.29
CA GLN A 252 4.62 12.87 -3.62
C GLN A 252 5.00 11.43 -4.01
N TRP A 253 6.01 11.26 -4.86
CA TRP A 253 6.51 9.95 -5.29
C TRP A 253 6.94 9.06 -4.12
N LEU A 254 7.54 9.67 -3.10
CA LEU A 254 8.00 9.05 -1.86
C LEU A 254 6.86 8.77 -0.88
N ASP A 255 5.91 9.69 -0.71
CA ASP A 255 4.69 9.44 0.09
C ASP A 255 3.88 8.29 -0.50
N HIS A 256 3.81 8.19 -1.84
CA HIS A 256 3.09 7.10 -2.50
C HIS A 256 3.77 5.73 -2.37
N ASP A 257 5.02 5.66 -1.90
CA ASP A 257 5.70 4.41 -1.58
C ASP A 257 5.33 3.87 -0.19
N VAL A 258 4.98 4.76 0.75
CA VAL A 258 4.85 4.45 2.19
C VAL A 258 3.48 4.76 2.82
N THR A 259 2.72 5.71 2.29
CA THR A 259 1.38 6.12 2.75
C THR A 259 0.29 5.59 1.82
N GLY A 260 -0.59 4.74 2.33
CA GLY A 260 -1.82 4.32 1.64
C GLY A 260 -2.99 4.21 2.62
N PHE A 261 -3.88 5.21 2.64
CA PHE A 261 -5.05 5.24 3.52
C PHE A 261 -6.37 5.07 2.74
N PRO A 262 -6.84 3.83 2.52
CA PRO A 262 -8.14 3.60 1.89
C PRO A 262 -9.29 4.14 2.75
N VAL A 263 -10.33 4.61 2.07
CA VAL A 263 -11.61 5.04 2.67
C VAL A 263 -12.62 3.91 2.64
N ALA A 264 -13.65 4.01 3.48
CA ALA A 264 -14.75 3.04 3.45
C ALA A 264 -15.49 3.06 2.09
N SER A 265 -16.02 1.91 1.70
CA SER A 265 -16.84 1.72 0.49
C SER A 265 -17.82 0.57 0.70
N GLU A 266 -19.00 0.65 0.10
CA GLU A 266 -19.91 -0.48 0.00
C GLU A 266 -19.48 -1.41 -1.16
N LEU A 267 -19.98 -2.66 -1.19
CA LEU A 267 -19.41 -3.77 -1.99
C LEU A 267 -19.09 -3.48 -3.46
N ASP A 268 -19.85 -2.59 -4.12
CA ASP A 268 -19.60 -2.12 -5.49
C ASP A 268 -19.79 -0.59 -5.64
N ARG A 269 -19.81 0.19 -4.54
CA ARG A 269 -20.18 1.63 -4.57
C ARG A 269 -19.38 2.51 -3.63
N SER A 270 -18.99 3.70 -4.12
CA SER A 270 -18.47 4.77 -3.27
C SER A 270 -19.57 5.30 -2.36
N ILE A 271 -19.32 5.33 -1.05
CA ILE A 271 -20.18 6.03 -0.09
C ILE A 271 -20.29 7.51 -0.50
N LYS A 272 -21.48 8.11 -0.31
CA LYS A 272 -21.77 9.53 -0.56
C LYS A 272 -22.28 10.18 0.71
N CYS A 273 -21.63 11.28 1.10
CA CYS A 273 -21.81 11.96 2.38
C CYS A 273 -22.45 13.34 2.23
N CYS A 274 -22.53 13.85 1.00
CA CYS A 274 -23.37 14.98 0.66
C CYS A 274 -24.63 14.49 -0.08
N GLY A 275 -25.74 15.18 0.17
CA GLY A 275 -26.93 15.05 -0.65
C GLY A 275 -26.74 15.65 -2.05
N PRO A 276 -27.71 15.45 -2.96
CA PRO A 276 -27.68 16.01 -4.31
C PRO A 276 -27.30 17.50 -4.32
N ASN A 277 -26.47 17.90 -5.29
CA ASN A 277 -25.96 19.27 -5.45
C ASN A 277 -25.24 19.84 -4.21
N GLY A 278 -24.50 19.01 -3.48
CA GLY A 278 -23.71 19.45 -2.33
C GLY A 278 -24.58 19.87 -1.14
N THR A 279 -25.78 19.33 -1.01
CA THR A 279 -26.64 19.57 0.16
C THR A 279 -26.11 18.82 1.38
N LEU A 280 -26.32 19.36 2.58
CA LEU A 280 -26.09 18.58 3.82
C LEU A 280 -27.24 17.57 3.98
N PRO A 281 -26.98 16.27 4.21
CA PRO A 281 -28.04 15.30 4.42
C PRO A 281 -28.77 15.56 5.74
N ALA A 282 -30.09 15.41 5.76
CA ALA A 282 -30.93 15.73 6.93
C ALA A 282 -30.66 14.82 8.15
N LEU A 283 -30.37 13.55 7.89
CA LEU A 283 -29.63 12.67 8.80
C LEU A 283 -28.46 12.07 8.03
N ASN A 284 -27.30 11.97 8.68
CA ASN A 284 -26.16 11.22 8.17
C ASN A 284 -26.29 9.76 8.62
N THR A 285 -26.70 8.87 7.71
CA THR A 285 -27.02 7.46 8.04
C THR A 285 -25.82 6.53 8.05
N ASP A 286 -24.68 6.93 7.49
CA ASP A 286 -23.44 6.13 7.46
C ASP A 286 -22.45 6.63 8.53
N PRO A 287 -21.99 5.77 9.48
CA PRO A 287 -21.00 6.16 10.49
C PRO A 287 -19.60 6.48 9.92
N ASN A 288 -19.34 6.15 8.65
CA ASN A 288 -18.13 6.50 7.91
C ASN A 288 -18.25 7.82 7.14
N CYS A 289 -19.40 8.48 7.16
CA CYS A 289 -19.52 9.80 6.56
C CYS A 289 -19.14 10.91 7.54
N PHE A 290 -18.22 11.78 7.11
CA PHE A 290 -17.78 12.95 7.89
C PHE A 290 -17.59 14.16 6.95
N PRO A 291 -18.65 14.63 6.27
CA PRO A 291 -18.56 15.66 5.25
C PRO A 291 -18.04 17.00 5.79
N ILE A 292 -17.41 17.78 4.93
CA ILE A 292 -16.91 19.12 5.25
C ILE A 292 -18.04 20.13 5.03
N THR A 293 -18.52 20.76 6.10
CA THR A 293 -19.53 21.82 6.04
C THR A 293 -18.92 23.11 5.46
N LEU A 294 -19.55 23.69 4.44
CA LEU A 294 -19.12 24.97 3.86
C LEU A 294 -19.58 26.15 4.75
N PRO A 295 -18.77 27.23 4.89
CA PRO A 295 -19.16 28.39 5.68
C PRO A 295 -20.29 29.20 5.00
N LYS A 296 -21.01 30.02 5.77
CA LYS A 296 -22.20 30.77 5.27
C LYS A 296 -21.90 31.79 4.18
N ASP A 297 -20.65 32.24 4.11
CA ASP A 297 -20.12 33.25 3.19
C ASP A 297 -19.31 32.63 2.04
N GLU A 298 -19.41 31.31 1.81
CA GLU A 298 -18.74 30.61 0.71
C GLU A 298 -19.27 31.05 -0.65
N ASP A 299 -18.34 31.38 -1.54
CA ASP A 299 -18.56 31.92 -2.89
C ASP A 299 -17.96 31.04 -4.00
N ASN A 300 -17.09 30.08 -3.68
CA ASN A 300 -16.36 29.27 -4.67
C ASN A 300 -16.99 27.89 -4.93
N PHE A 301 -17.86 27.41 -4.05
CA PHE A 301 -18.41 26.05 -4.09
C PHE A 301 -19.94 26.04 -4.11
N LEU A 302 -20.52 25.16 -4.93
CA LEU A 302 -21.97 24.99 -5.01
C LEU A 302 -22.48 24.07 -3.90
N GLY A 303 -23.32 24.60 -3.01
CA GLY A 303 -24.03 23.86 -1.98
C GLY A 303 -23.69 24.30 -0.56
N LYS A 304 -23.65 23.35 0.37
CA LYS A 304 -23.33 23.52 1.81
C LYS A 304 -22.40 22.41 2.34
N CYS A 305 -22.02 21.46 1.50
CA CYS A 305 -21.36 20.21 1.85
C CYS A 305 -20.30 19.87 0.79
N MET A 306 -19.10 19.51 1.24
CA MET A 306 -18.05 18.91 0.43
C MET A 306 -17.80 17.47 0.87
N GLU A 307 -17.69 16.57 -0.11
CA GLU A 307 -17.64 15.12 0.10
C GLU A 307 -16.41 14.67 0.90
N PHE A 308 -16.64 13.87 1.95
CA PHE A 308 -15.57 13.25 2.73
C PHE A 308 -16.06 11.96 3.41
N VAL A 309 -15.42 10.85 3.05
CA VAL A 309 -15.57 9.54 3.68
C VAL A 309 -14.37 9.27 4.60
N ARG A 310 -14.63 8.73 5.78
CA ARG A 310 -13.62 8.35 6.78
C ARG A 310 -12.71 7.21 6.28
N SER A 311 -11.46 7.21 6.73
CA SER A 311 -10.51 6.13 6.45
C SER A 311 -10.85 4.87 7.23
N ILE A 312 -10.59 3.70 6.66
CA ILE A 312 -11.00 2.43 7.27
C ILE A 312 -10.30 2.22 8.63
N PRO A 313 -11.02 1.72 9.65
CA PRO A 313 -10.39 1.36 10.91
C PRO A 313 -9.51 0.12 10.73
N ALA A 314 -8.41 0.05 11.46
CA ALA A 314 -7.70 -1.21 11.64
C ALA A 314 -8.46 -2.12 12.61
N THR A 315 -8.35 -3.43 12.41
CA THR A 315 -9.04 -4.45 13.23
C THR A 315 -8.06 -5.29 14.03
N ASP A 316 -8.58 -5.94 15.08
CA ASP A 316 -7.94 -7.07 15.71
C ASP A 316 -8.06 -8.36 14.87
N ASN A 317 -7.60 -9.48 15.42
CA ASN A 317 -7.67 -10.80 14.78
C ASN A 317 -9.10 -11.37 14.66
N ASN A 318 -10.09 -10.76 15.32
CA ASN A 318 -11.51 -11.14 15.26
C ASN A 318 -12.30 -10.30 14.24
N GLY A 319 -11.66 -9.30 13.62
CA GLY A 319 -12.32 -8.33 12.74
C GLY A 319 -12.96 -7.15 13.48
N CYS A 320 -12.78 -7.03 14.79
CA CYS A 320 -13.29 -5.92 15.59
C CYS A 320 -12.38 -4.69 15.44
N ALA A 321 -12.96 -3.52 15.19
CA ALA A 321 -12.20 -2.27 15.05
C ALA A 321 -11.45 -1.90 16.34
N LEU A 322 -10.15 -1.64 16.24
CA LEU A 322 -9.27 -1.31 17.36
C LEU A 322 -9.78 -0.06 18.12
N GLN A 323 -9.52 -0.03 19.43
CA GLN A 323 -9.93 1.05 20.33
C GLN A 323 -8.72 1.61 21.09
N PRO A 324 -8.45 2.93 21.03
CA PRO A 324 -9.09 3.91 20.15
C PRO A 324 -8.88 3.58 18.65
N ARG A 325 -9.69 4.20 17.78
CA ARG A 325 -9.77 3.92 16.34
C ARG A 325 -8.43 4.21 15.66
N GLU A 326 -7.65 3.17 15.41
CA GLU A 326 -6.50 3.24 14.52
C GLU A 326 -6.89 3.04 13.06
N GLN A 327 -6.02 3.46 12.14
CA GLN A 327 -6.21 3.35 10.69
C GLN A 327 -5.24 2.36 10.06
N VAL A 328 -5.66 1.74 8.96
CA VAL A 328 -4.84 0.79 8.19
C VAL A 328 -3.95 1.54 7.20
N ASN A 329 -2.66 1.22 7.17
CA ASN A 329 -1.83 1.48 6.00
C ASN A 329 -1.94 0.30 5.02
N SER A 330 -2.46 0.52 3.82
CA SER A 330 -2.68 -0.54 2.81
C SER A 330 -1.47 -0.83 1.93
N ILE A 331 -0.37 -0.11 2.11
CA ILE A 331 0.91 -0.37 1.43
C ILE A 331 2.02 -0.65 2.45
N THR A 332 3.18 -1.12 1.99
CA THR A 332 4.32 -1.33 2.91
C THR A 332 4.72 0.02 3.53
N SER A 333 5.37 -0.01 4.70
CA SER A 333 5.92 1.23 5.30
C SER A 333 7.32 1.55 4.77
N PHE A 334 7.94 0.67 3.98
CA PHE A 334 9.34 0.81 3.60
C PHE A 334 9.49 1.56 2.27
N ILE A 335 10.60 2.28 2.12
CA ILE A 335 10.99 2.86 0.84
C ILE A 335 11.58 1.71 0.01
N ASP A 336 10.71 0.90 -0.61
CA ASP A 336 11.07 -0.31 -1.35
C ASP A 336 10.50 -0.40 -2.78
N ALA A 337 10.03 0.74 -3.29
CA ALA A 337 9.44 0.88 -4.62
C ALA A 337 8.12 0.10 -4.80
N SER A 338 7.35 -0.04 -3.72
CA SER A 338 5.99 -0.56 -3.73
C SER A 338 5.08 0.23 -4.68
N GLN A 339 5.33 1.52 -4.92
CA GLN A 339 4.59 2.30 -5.92
C GLN A 339 4.87 1.88 -7.38
N VAL A 340 5.98 1.16 -7.63
CA VAL A 340 6.29 0.48 -8.90
C VAL A 340 5.78 -0.96 -8.90
N TYR A 341 6.04 -1.73 -7.83
CA TYR A 341 5.87 -3.19 -7.82
C TYR A 341 4.53 -3.69 -7.23
N GLY A 342 3.85 -2.86 -6.44
CA GLY A 342 2.68 -3.22 -5.66
C GLY A 342 3.04 -3.65 -4.23
N SER A 343 2.06 -3.52 -3.33
CA SER A 343 2.14 -3.98 -1.93
C SER A 343 1.39 -5.30 -1.65
N THR A 344 0.95 -5.99 -2.71
CA THR A 344 0.32 -7.32 -2.67
C THR A 344 0.76 -8.15 -3.87
N GLU A 345 0.84 -9.47 -3.70
CA GLU A 345 1.14 -10.41 -4.79
C GLU A 345 0.15 -10.29 -5.97
N GLU A 346 -1.10 -9.96 -5.69
CA GLU A 346 -2.11 -9.74 -6.74
C GLU A 346 -1.75 -8.53 -7.63
N THR A 347 -1.26 -7.43 -7.03
CA THR A 347 -0.81 -6.25 -7.77
C THR A 347 0.53 -6.47 -8.45
N ALA A 348 1.48 -7.18 -7.81
CA ALA A 348 2.73 -7.58 -8.46
C ALA A 348 2.48 -8.45 -9.71
N ALA A 349 1.57 -9.42 -9.64
CA ALA A 349 1.18 -10.25 -10.79
C ALA A 349 0.44 -9.45 -11.89
N LYS A 350 -0.19 -8.32 -11.56
CA LYS A 350 -0.78 -7.37 -12.52
C LYS A 350 0.29 -6.54 -13.23
N VAL A 351 1.35 -6.07 -12.58
CA VAL A 351 2.41 -5.26 -13.22
C VAL A 351 3.52 -6.08 -13.87
N ARG A 352 3.91 -7.25 -13.34
CA ARG A 352 5.00 -8.09 -13.86
C ARG A 352 4.58 -8.89 -15.10
N ASN A 353 5.48 -9.08 -16.06
CA ASN A 353 5.27 -9.98 -17.18
C ASN A 353 5.31 -11.46 -16.68
N ARG A 354 4.24 -12.23 -16.92
CA ARG A 354 4.02 -13.57 -16.31
C ARG A 354 5.04 -14.64 -16.74
N LYS A 355 5.84 -14.38 -17.76
CA LYS A 355 6.90 -15.29 -18.27
C LYS A 355 8.22 -14.54 -18.44
N GLY A 356 8.63 -13.73 -17.46
CA GLY A 356 9.89 -13.00 -17.56
C GLY A 356 10.29 -12.17 -16.35
N PHE A 357 11.51 -11.66 -16.45
CA PHE A 357 12.17 -10.76 -15.49
C PHE A 357 11.78 -9.26 -15.66
N LEU A 358 10.74 -8.96 -16.43
CA LEU A 358 10.35 -7.60 -16.83
C LEU A 358 8.99 -7.19 -16.26
N LEU A 359 8.78 -5.88 -16.11
CA LEU A 359 7.45 -5.28 -15.98
C LEU A 359 6.76 -5.22 -17.36
N LYS A 360 5.44 -5.42 -17.38
CA LYS A 360 4.62 -5.28 -18.60
C LYS A 360 4.67 -3.83 -19.10
N THR A 361 4.58 -3.63 -20.41
CA THR A 361 4.41 -2.31 -21.04
C THR A 361 3.22 -2.30 -22.00
N LYS A 362 2.78 -1.10 -22.41
CA LYS A 362 1.88 -0.88 -23.55
C LYS A 362 2.45 0.24 -24.42
N ASN A 363 2.09 0.26 -25.71
CA ASN A 363 2.52 1.26 -26.71
C ASN A 363 4.04 1.52 -26.71
N GLY A 364 4.85 0.46 -26.68
CA GLY A 364 6.31 0.54 -26.52
C GLY A 364 6.73 0.31 -25.07
N ASP A 365 7.15 1.38 -24.40
CA ASP A 365 7.77 1.37 -23.07
C ASP A 365 7.03 2.25 -22.03
N PHE A 366 5.73 2.51 -22.27
CA PHE A 366 4.81 3.10 -21.29
C PHE A 366 4.23 2.02 -20.37
N LEU A 367 3.66 2.46 -19.25
CA LEU A 367 2.97 1.64 -18.26
C LEU A 367 1.84 0.78 -18.89
N PRO A 368 1.53 -0.39 -18.31
CA PRO A 368 0.43 -1.23 -18.78
C PRO A 368 -0.94 -0.56 -18.55
N GLU A 369 -1.99 -1.13 -19.14
CA GLU A 369 -3.35 -0.59 -19.09
C GLU A 369 -4.16 -1.08 -17.88
N ASN A 370 -4.85 -0.14 -17.23
CA ASN A 370 -5.89 -0.41 -16.24
C ASN A 370 -7.28 -0.26 -16.89
N VAL A 371 -7.84 -1.37 -17.37
CA VAL A 371 -9.21 -1.43 -17.96
C VAL A 371 -10.33 -1.11 -16.95
N LYS A 372 -10.02 -0.95 -15.67
CA LYS A 372 -10.94 -0.47 -14.61
C LYS A 372 -10.49 0.88 -14.02
N GLY A 373 -9.62 1.61 -14.71
CA GLY A 373 -9.06 2.88 -14.22
C GLY A 373 -10.05 4.04 -14.28
N GLY A 374 -10.17 4.80 -13.19
CA GLY A 374 -10.99 6.02 -13.11
C GLY A 374 -10.29 7.26 -13.68
N CYS A 375 -9.79 7.19 -14.92
CA CYS A 375 -9.13 8.32 -15.58
C CYS A 375 -9.97 8.92 -16.72
N ILE A 376 -9.52 10.06 -17.25
CA ILE A 376 -10.15 10.81 -18.35
C ILE A 376 -9.35 10.56 -19.63
N VAL A 377 -9.92 9.79 -20.55
CA VAL A 377 -9.38 9.47 -21.89
C VAL A 377 -10.06 10.33 -22.97
N ARG A 378 -9.36 10.67 -24.07
CA ARG A 378 -9.97 11.36 -25.21
C ARG A 378 -10.91 10.40 -25.97
N PRO A 379 -12.18 10.77 -26.26
CA PRO A 379 -13.08 9.94 -27.06
C PRO A 379 -12.49 9.59 -28.44
N GLY A 380 -12.62 8.33 -28.87
CA GLY A 380 -12.12 7.86 -30.16
C GLY A 380 -10.60 7.78 -30.31
N SER A 381 -9.84 7.98 -29.23
CA SER A 381 -8.37 7.90 -29.23
C SER A 381 -7.86 6.51 -28.81
N SER A 382 -6.54 6.34 -28.84
CA SER A 382 -5.81 5.21 -28.25
C SER A 382 -5.34 5.47 -26.80
N ASP A 383 -5.85 6.51 -26.13
CA ASP A 383 -5.59 6.79 -24.72
C ASP A 383 -6.10 5.67 -23.81
N TYR A 384 -5.42 5.45 -22.69
CA TYR A 384 -5.82 4.49 -21.67
C TYR A 384 -5.33 4.92 -20.29
N CYS A 385 -6.00 4.43 -19.25
CA CYS A 385 -5.55 4.64 -17.87
C CYS A 385 -4.35 3.74 -17.58
N PHE A 386 -3.30 4.31 -16.98
CA PHE A 386 -2.11 3.54 -16.59
C PHE A 386 -2.38 2.63 -15.38
N LEU A 387 -1.63 1.54 -15.31
CA LEU A 387 -1.56 0.57 -14.23
C LEU A 387 -0.13 0.55 -13.66
N ALA A 388 0.01 0.66 -12.35
CA ALA A 388 1.28 0.59 -11.62
C ALA A 388 1.11 -0.15 -10.29
N GLY A 389 2.16 -0.18 -9.46
CA GLY A 389 2.12 -0.73 -8.12
C GLY A 389 1.18 0.04 -7.17
N ASP A 390 1.12 1.36 -7.32
CA ASP A 390 0.15 2.22 -6.64
C ASP A 390 -1.01 2.65 -7.55
N PHE A 391 -2.20 2.79 -6.97
CA PHE A 391 -3.43 3.10 -7.70
C PHE A 391 -3.58 4.57 -8.10
N ARG A 392 -2.85 5.48 -7.44
CA ARG A 392 -2.86 6.94 -7.71
C ARG A 392 -2.03 7.32 -8.93
N VAL A 393 -1.39 6.38 -9.62
CA VAL A 393 -0.56 6.61 -10.82
C VAL A 393 -1.14 7.60 -11.83
N ASN A 394 -2.47 7.64 -12.02
CA ASN A 394 -3.13 8.54 -12.97
C ASN A 394 -3.43 9.96 -12.43
N GLU A 395 -3.15 10.27 -11.16
CA GLU A 395 -3.58 11.50 -10.46
C GLU A 395 -3.30 12.76 -11.27
N HIS A 396 -2.08 12.90 -11.78
CA HIS A 396 -1.70 13.92 -12.77
C HIS A 396 -0.46 13.46 -13.58
N PRO A 397 -0.13 14.10 -14.72
CA PRO A 397 0.83 13.57 -15.69
C PRO A 397 2.26 13.46 -15.18
N ALA A 398 2.68 14.36 -14.27
CA ALA A 398 4.04 14.35 -13.74
C ALA A 398 4.30 13.13 -12.82
N LEU A 399 3.29 12.69 -12.04
CA LEU A 399 3.35 11.44 -11.27
C LEU A 399 3.36 10.21 -12.21
N ALA A 400 2.47 10.16 -13.20
CA ALA A 400 2.44 9.10 -14.21
C ALA A 400 3.75 8.99 -15.03
N ALA A 401 4.41 10.12 -15.29
CA ALA A 401 5.73 10.15 -15.91
C ALA A 401 6.81 9.56 -14.99
N MET A 402 6.78 9.83 -13.68
CA MET A 402 7.68 9.18 -12.71
C MET A 402 7.48 7.66 -12.65
N HIS A 403 6.24 7.16 -12.63
CA HIS A 403 5.99 5.71 -12.71
C HIS A 403 6.56 5.11 -14.01
N THR A 404 6.47 5.82 -15.13
CA THR A 404 7.05 5.40 -16.42
C THR A 404 8.59 5.39 -16.39
N ILE A 405 9.24 6.39 -15.79
CA ILE A 405 10.69 6.46 -15.58
C ILE A 405 11.18 5.21 -14.82
N TRP A 406 10.59 4.92 -13.67
CA TRP A 406 11.04 3.80 -12.84
C TRP A 406 10.74 2.43 -13.44
N LEU A 407 9.67 2.30 -14.22
CA LEU A 407 9.43 1.10 -15.03
C LEU A 407 10.51 0.91 -16.10
N ARG A 408 10.82 1.96 -16.87
CA ARG A 408 11.87 1.91 -17.90
C ARG A 408 13.23 1.56 -17.29
N LEU A 409 13.55 2.12 -16.12
CA LEU A 409 14.77 1.80 -15.39
C LEU A 409 14.81 0.31 -14.98
N HIS A 410 13.73 -0.24 -14.42
CA HIS A 410 13.65 -1.67 -14.11
C HIS A 410 13.91 -2.52 -15.36
N ASN A 411 13.15 -2.32 -16.45
CA ASN A 411 13.28 -3.14 -17.66
C ASN A 411 14.67 -3.05 -18.29
N LYS A 412 15.32 -1.89 -18.22
CA LYS A 412 16.71 -1.67 -18.66
C LYS A 412 17.74 -2.39 -17.78
N ILE A 413 17.62 -2.30 -16.45
CA ILE A 413 18.52 -2.99 -15.51
C ILE A 413 18.33 -4.52 -15.61
N ALA A 414 17.10 -5.01 -15.62
CA ALA A 414 16.80 -6.44 -15.66
C ALA A 414 17.31 -7.09 -16.96
N SER A 415 17.15 -6.42 -18.11
CA SER A 415 17.70 -6.91 -19.39
C SER A 415 19.22 -7.03 -19.34
N ASN A 416 19.92 -5.99 -18.88
CA ASN A 416 21.37 -6.01 -18.73
C ASN A 416 21.84 -7.08 -17.73
N LEU A 417 21.12 -7.26 -16.62
CA LEU A 417 21.41 -8.31 -15.64
C LEU A 417 21.23 -9.71 -16.23
N LYS A 418 20.19 -9.98 -17.02
CA LYS A 418 20.02 -11.29 -17.68
C LYS A 418 21.17 -11.58 -18.65
N THR A 419 21.66 -10.57 -19.40
CA THR A 419 22.84 -10.72 -20.27
C THR A 419 24.12 -11.02 -19.47
N LEU A 420 24.32 -10.36 -18.33
CA LEU A 420 25.50 -10.55 -17.47
C LEU A 420 25.42 -11.81 -16.57
N ARG A 421 24.21 -12.33 -16.34
CA ARG A 421 23.92 -13.46 -15.44
C ARG A 421 22.91 -14.42 -16.11
N PRO A 422 23.27 -15.06 -17.24
CA PRO A 422 22.34 -15.88 -18.02
C PRO A 422 21.83 -17.12 -17.28
N ALA A 423 22.56 -17.60 -16.26
CA ALA A 423 22.20 -18.72 -15.41
C ALA A 423 21.20 -18.38 -14.29
N ASP A 424 20.96 -17.10 -13.99
CA ASP A 424 19.95 -16.70 -13.00
C ASP A 424 18.54 -16.94 -13.53
N SER A 425 17.61 -17.34 -12.66
CA SER A 425 16.21 -17.47 -13.06
C SER A 425 15.57 -16.12 -13.36
N ASP A 426 14.44 -16.15 -14.06
CA ASP A 426 13.64 -14.95 -14.33
C ASP A 426 12.98 -14.36 -13.08
N ASP A 427 13.03 -15.06 -11.93
CA ASP A 427 12.71 -14.50 -10.62
C ASP A 427 13.92 -13.85 -9.97
N ASP A 428 15.08 -14.51 -9.95
CA ASP A 428 16.32 -13.94 -9.40
C ASP A 428 16.66 -12.60 -10.05
N VAL A 429 16.58 -12.50 -11.38
CA VAL A 429 16.81 -11.24 -12.11
C VAL A 429 15.74 -10.18 -11.78
N PHE A 430 14.46 -10.57 -11.63
CA PHE A 430 13.39 -9.65 -11.24
C PHE A 430 13.59 -9.11 -9.82
N GLN A 431 13.85 -9.98 -8.84
CA GLN A 431 14.02 -9.60 -7.44
C GLN A 431 15.33 -8.83 -7.21
N LEU A 432 16.41 -9.20 -7.89
CA LEU A 432 17.66 -8.43 -7.88
C LEU A 432 17.47 -7.04 -8.48
N THR A 433 16.71 -6.91 -9.58
CA THR A 433 16.36 -5.61 -10.15
C THR A 433 15.48 -4.79 -9.21
N ARG A 434 14.44 -5.39 -8.62
CA ARG A 434 13.58 -4.76 -7.60
C ARG A 434 14.40 -4.23 -6.42
N LYS A 435 15.33 -5.05 -5.91
CA LYS A 435 16.28 -4.67 -4.84
C LYS A 435 17.15 -3.48 -5.23
N ILE A 436 17.67 -3.43 -6.45
CA ILE A 436 18.47 -2.29 -6.96
C ILE A 436 17.60 -1.03 -7.12
N VAL A 437 16.38 -1.15 -7.67
CA VAL A 437 15.47 -0.01 -7.85
C VAL A 437 15.04 0.60 -6.51
N GLY A 438 14.67 -0.23 -5.52
CA GLY A 438 14.40 0.24 -4.16
C GLY A 438 15.62 0.91 -3.52
N ALA A 439 16.81 0.31 -3.66
CA ALA A 439 18.07 0.89 -3.19
C ALA A 439 18.35 2.27 -3.82
N LEU A 440 18.06 2.47 -5.11
CA LEU A 440 18.21 3.76 -5.78
C LEU A 440 17.22 4.82 -5.26
N GLN A 441 15.96 4.46 -5.00
CA GLN A 441 15.00 5.38 -4.37
C GLN A 441 15.42 5.78 -2.95
N GLN A 442 16.01 4.85 -2.19
CA GLN A 442 16.61 5.16 -0.88
C GLN A 442 17.84 6.08 -1.03
N VAL A 443 18.77 5.82 -1.95
CA VAL A 443 19.93 6.70 -2.19
C VAL A 443 19.48 8.13 -2.49
N ILE A 444 18.57 8.33 -3.45
CA ILE A 444 18.10 9.66 -3.85
C ILE A 444 17.41 10.36 -2.68
N THR A 445 16.53 9.66 -1.96
CA THR A 445 15.82 10.22 -0.80
C THR A 445 16.79 10.68 0.29
N TYR A 446 17.72 9.84 0.72
CA TYR A 446 18.59 10.13 1.87
C TYR A 446 19.83 10.97 1.53
N ASN A 447 20.31 10.96 0.29
CA ASN A 447 21.53 11.67 -0.12
C ASN A 447 21.29 12.92 -0.99
N GLU A 448 20.12 13.09 -1.61
CA GLU A 448 19.78 14.27 -2.42
C GLU A 448 18.57 15.06 -1.88
N TRP A 449 17.45 14.40 -1.53
CA TRP A 449 16.20 15.11 -1.18
C TRP A 449 16.13 15.54 0.30
N LEU A 450 16.28 14.61 1.25
CA LEU A 450 16.20 14.91 2.69
C LEU A 450 17.16 16.02 3.19
N PRO A 451 18.41 16.13 2.69
CA PRO A 451 19.30 17.23 3.06
C PRO A 451 18.80 18.61 2.64
N ILE A 452 17.95 18.71 1.60
CA ILE A 452 17.33 19.97 1.18
C ILE A 452 16.13 20.30 2.08
N ILE A 453 15.34 19.30 2.46
CA ILE A 453 14.15 19.51 3.31
C ILE A 453 14.56 19.84 4.76
N LEU A 454 15.36 18.98 5.39
CA LEU A 454 15.70 19.04 6.82
C LEU A 454 17.01 19.80 7.13
N GLY A 455 17.75 20.23 6.10
CA GLY A 455 19.02 20.95 6.26
C GLY A 455 20.01 20.20 7.17
N LYS A 456 20.60 20.93 8.12
CA LYS A 456 21.54 20.41 9.13
C LYS A 456 21.03 19.17 9.88
N GLN A 457 19.73 19.11 10.18
CA GLN A 457 19.15 18.03 10.99
C GLN A 457 19.27 16.65 10.32
N ALA A 458 19.28 16.57 8.98
CA ALA A 458 19.51 15.32 8.25
C ALA A 458 20.90 14.71 8.55
N SER A 459 21.88 15.52 8.90
CA SER A 459 23.23 15.07 9.30
C SER A 459 23.28 14.72 10.79
N GLU A 460 22.63 15.50 11.64
CA GLU A 460 22.56 15.28 13.09
C GLU A 460 21.85 13.95 13.43
N LEU A 461 20.75 13.66 12.74
CA LEU A 461 20.02 12.38 12.82
C LEU A 461 20.69 11.24 12.02
N LYS A 462 21.88 11.47 11.43
CA LYS A 462 22.65 10.49 10.64
C LYS A 462 21.86 9.86 9.49
N LEU A 463 20.91 10.60 8.91
CA LEU A 463 20.06 10.14 7.82
C LEU A 463 20.86 10.02 6.51
N VAL A 464 21.72 10.99 6.23
CA VAL A 464 22.66 10.97 5.09
C VAL A 464 23.50 9.69 5.11
N SER A 465 23.57 8.99 3.98
CA SER A 465 24.17 7.65 3.85
C SER A 465 25.14 7.58 2.65
N ARG A 466 26.09 8.52 2.62
CA ARG A 466 27.13 8.62 1.58
C ARG A 466 28.37 7.76 1.85
N ALA A 467 28.53 7.23 3.07
CA ALA A 467 29.68 6.41 3.49
C ALA A 467 29.29 5.41 4.59
N GLY A 468 30.16 4.45 4.89
CA GLY A 468 29.92 3.43 5.92
C GLY A 468 28.82 2.43 5.55
N ARG A 469 28.16 1.88 6.57
CA ARG A 469 26.98 0.99 6.49
C ARG A 469 25.98 1.33 7.61
N THR A 470 24.69 1.10 7.35
CA THR A 470 23.63 1.25 8.35
C THR A 470 23.47 -0.06 9.13
N ARG A 471 23.47 0.01 10.46
CA ARG A 471 23.09 -1.10 11.33
C ARG A 471 21.63 -0.95 11.75
N ARG A 472 20.82 -1.99 11.51
CA ARG A 472 19.42 -2.04 11.97
C ARG A 472 19.37 -2.04 13.51
N GLN A 473 18.45 -1.26 14.08
CA GLN A 473 18.25 -1.13 15.52
C GLN A 473 17.01 -1.91 15.94
N ALA A 474 17.19 -2.91 16.80
CA ALA A 474 16.12 -3.87 17.15
C ALA A 474 14.90 -3.28 17.89
N GLY A 475 15.03 -2.07 18.45
CA GLY A 475 13.96 -1.34 19.14
C GLY A 475 13.21 -0.32 18.27
N VAL A 476 13.67 -0.07 17.03
CA VAL A 476 13.05 0.94 16.14
C VAL A 476 11.86 0.33 15.40
N ASP A 477 10.70 1.00 15.48
CA ASP A 477 9.48 0.61 14.78
C ASP A 477 9.42 1.26 13.39
N PRO A 478 9.55 0.48 12.28
CA PRO A 478 9.53 1.04 10.93
C PRO A 478 8.13 1.36 10.41
N ARG A 479 7.06 1.18 11.20
CA ARG A 479 5.71 1.58 10.78
C ARG A 479 5.64 3.08 10.54
N ILE A 480 4.76 3.48 9.63
CA ILE A 480 4.45 4.89 9.42
C ILE A 480 3.64 5.44 10.61
N LEU A 481 4.02 6.65 11.01
CA LEU A 481 3.37 7.49 12.00
C LEU A 481 2.10 8.10 11.40
N ASN A 482 0.98 8.00 12.10
CA ASN A 482 -0.29 8.54 11.63
C ASN A 482 -0.20 10.05 11.34
N GLU A 483 0.55 10.77 12.18
CA GLU A 483 0.88 12.19 12.08
C GLU A 483 1.71 12.53 10.83
N PHE A 484 2.60 11.62 10.41
CA PHE A 484 3.41 11.79 9.21
C PHE A 484 2.54 11.81 7.96
N SER A 485 1.71 10.79 7.78
CA SER A 485 0.85 10.63 6.59
C SER A 485 -0.39 11.53 6.57
N THR A 486 -0.88 12.01 7.72
CA THR A 486 -2.06 12.89 7.78
C THR A 486 -1.72 14.38 7.78
N ALA A 487 -0.53 14.76 8.26
CA ALA A 487 -0.14 16.16 8.39
C ALA A 487 1.28 16.44 7.89
N ALA A 488 2.31 15.79 8.44
CA ALA A 488 3.69 16.24 8.23
C ALA A 488 4.14 16.11 6.76
N MET A 489 4.09 14.92 6.17
CA MET A 489 4.50 14.68 4.78
C MET A 489 3.65 15.46 3.75
N ARG A 490 2.44 15.87 4.15
CA ARG A 490 1.55 16.71 3.34
C ARG A 490 2.02 18.15 3.18
N PHE A 491 3.13 18.55 3.82
CA PHE A 491 3.79 19.83 3.54
C PHE A 491 4.02 20.01 2.03
N GLY A 492 4.26 18.92 1.29
CA GLY A 492 4.44 18.95 -0.17
C GLY A 492 3.29 19.56 -0.96
N HIS A 493 2.07 19.64 -0.39
CA HIS A 493 0.94 20.31 -1.03
C HIS A 493 1.16 21.83 -1.18
N SER A 494 1.93 22.45 -0.29
CA SER A 494 2.29 23.88 -0.39
C SER A 494 3.25 24.17 -1.54
N LEU A 495 4.08 23.19 -1.94
CA LEU A 495 5.04 23.29 -3.04
C LEU A 495 4.40 23.23 -4.45
N ILE A 496 3.12 22.87 -4.56
CA ILE A 496 2.43 22.58 -5.83
C ILE A 496 2.22 23.87 -6.64
N PRO A 497 2.73 23.96 -7.89
CA PRO A 497 2.48 25.11 -8.75
C PRO A 497 1.06 25.11 -9.34
N ASP A 498 0.57 26.30 -9.66
CA ASP A 498 -0.68 26.57 -10.35
C ASP A 498 -0.63 26.14 -11.82
N VAL A 499 0.49 26.40 -12.51
CA VAL A 499 0.71 26.01 -13.91
C VAL A 499 1.90 25.08 -14.08
N PHE A 500 1.68 23.94 -14.73
CA PHE A 500 2.76 23.01 -15.06
C PHE A 500 3.35 23.33 -16.45
N PRO A 501 4.69 23.32 -16.59
CA PRO A 501 5.37 23.37 -17.89
C PRO A 501 5.25 22.05 -18.64
N ILE A 502 4.76 22.06 -19.88
CA ILE A 502 4.76 20.89 -20.79
C ILE A 502 5.22 21.34 -22.19
N GLY A 503 6.53 21.31 -22.41
CA GLY A 503 7.15 21.92 -23.60
C GLY A 503 6.97 23.44 -23.51
N ASP A 504 6.48 24.07 -24.58
CA ASP A 504 6.20 25.52 -24.58
C ASP A 504 4.87 25.89 -23.91
N ARG A 505 4.00 24.90 -23.64
CA ARG A 505 2.68 25.14 -23.00
C ARG A 505 2.80 25.30 -21.50
N ARG A 506 2.00 26.23 -20.95
CA ARG A 506 1.70 26.33 -19.52
C ARG A 506 0.26 25.92 -19.29
N VAL A 507 0.06 24.83 -18.55
CA VAL A 507 -1.27 24.22 -18.36
C VAL A 507 -1.66 24.32 -16.88
N PRO A 508 -2.81 24.95 -16.53
CA PRO A 508 -3.31 24.98 -15.16
C PRO A 508 -3.57 23.58 -14.63
N LEU A 509 -3.15 23.30 -13.38
CA LEU A 509 -3.20 21.95 -12.80
C LEU A 509 -4.61 21.33 -12.82
N ARG A 510 -5.69 22.12 -12.68
CA ARG A 510 -7.08 21.60 -12.79
C ARG A 510 -7.35 20.90 -14.12
N GLN A 511 -6.65 21.28 -15.19
CA GLN A 511 -6.79 20.70 -16.52
C GLN A 511 -5.96 19.42 -16.70
N LEU A 512 -5.09 19.08 -15.74
CA LEU A 512 -4.18 17.93 -15.83
C LEU A 512 -4.63 16.73 -14.99
N PHE A 513 -5.42 16.94 -13.94
CA PHE A 513 -5.89 15.86 -13.08
C PHE A 513 -6.54 14.71 -13.87
N SER A 514 -6.16 13.47 -13.57
CA SER A 514 -6.69 12.24 -14.18
C SER A 514 -6.51 12.10 -15.70
N ARG A 515 -5.62 12.86 -16.37
CA ARG A 515 -5.43 12.80 -17.84
C ARG A 515 -4.08 12.17 -18.27
N PRO A 516 -4.00 10.84 -18.47
CA PRO A 516 -2.76 10.16 -18.88
C PRO A 516 -2.28 10.53 -20.30
N ALA A 517 -3.17 11.05 -21.16
CA ALA A 517 -2.87 11.52 -22.52
C ALA A 517 -1.64 12.44 -22.60
N GLU A 518 -1.45 13.32 -21.60
CA GLU A 518 -0.32 14.25 -21.57
C GLU A 518 1.04 13.55 -21.37
N VAL A 519 1.05 12.35 -20.80
CA VAL A 519 2.26 11.52 -20.72
C VAL A 519 2.48 10.77 -22.02
N ILE A 520 1.41 10.22 -22.62
CA ILE A 520 1.47 9.49 -23.89
C ILE A 520 2.01 10.41 -25.01
N ASP A 521 1.48 11.62 -25.12
CA ASP A 521 1.83 12.58 -26.17
C ASP A 521 3.12 13.38 -25.88
N ASN A 522 3.40 13.70 -24.61
CA ASN A 522 4.42 14.69 -24.24
C ASN A 522 5.43 14.22 -23.17
N PHE A 523 5.62 12.90 -22.95
CA PHE A 523 6.50 12.32 -21.91
C PHE A 523 7.78 13.13 -21.60
N ASP A 524 8.73 13.23 -22.54
CA ASP A 524 10.03 13.88 -22.31
C ASP A 524 9.87 15.38 -21.97
N LYS A 525 8.83 16.03 -22.51
CA LYS A 525 8.51 17.45 -22.24
C LYS A 525 7.91 17.65 -20.84
N VAL A 526 7.09 16.72 -20.36
CA VAL A 526 6.56 16.73 -18.98
C VAL A 526 7.72 16.61 -17.99
N VAL A 527 8.61 15.63 -18.23
CA VAL A 527 9.76 15.37 -17.34
C VAL A 527 10.78 16.51 -17.37
N ALA A 528 11.09 17.06 -18.55
CA ALA A 528 11.96 18.24 -18.70
C ALA A 528 11.39 19.44 -17.94
N GLY A 529 10.09 19.71 -18.08
CA GLY A 529 9.40 20.79 -17.41
C GLY A 529 9.53 20.73 -15.88
N ILE A 530 9.25 19.57 -15.27
CA ILE A 530 9.38 19.41 -13.81
C ILE A 530 10.83 19.40 -13.32
N ALA A 531 11.78 18.89 -14.14
CA ALA A 531 13.21 18.91 -13.85
C ALA A 531 13.86 20.30 -14.04
N GLY A 532 13.10 21.31 -14.46
CA GLY A 532 13.58 22.70 -14.56
C GLY A 532 14.35 23.02 -15.83
N VAL A 533 14.24 22.20 -16.88
CA VAL A 533 14.94 22.36 -18.17
C VAL A 533 13.97 22.45 -19.36
N GLY A 534 14.48 22.79 -20.55
CA GLY A 534 13.73 22.77 -21.82
C GLY A 534 12.65 23.83 -22.02
N THR A 535 11.76 24.03 -21.05
CA THR A 535 10.61 24.95 -21.15
C THR A 535 10.97 26.41 -20.82
N PRO A 536 10.52 27.42 -21.59
CA PRO A 536 10.62 28.83 -21.23
C PRO A 536 9.75 29.23 -20.01
N GLY A 537 10.19 30.21 -19.22
CA GLY A 537 9.43 30.81 -18.10
C GLY A 537 9.61 30.15 -16.72
N ASN A 538 8.71 30.44 -15.78
CA ASN A 538 8.75 29.95 -14.38
C ASN A 538 8.72 28.41 -14.29
N ARG A 539 9.73 27.76 -13.70
CA ARG A 539 9.79 26.29 -13.52
C ARG A 539 9.95 25.90 -12.05
N ASN A 540 9.51 26.80 -11.16
CA ASN A 540 9.76 26.71 -9.74
C ASN A 540 8.65 25.94 -9.04
N ALA A 541 9.00 25.23 -7.97
CA ALA A 541 8.02 24.91 -6.94
C ALA A 541 7.54 26.20 -6.24
N GLN A 542 6.37 26.14 -5.61
CA GLN A 542 5.98 27.13 -4.61
C GLN A 542 6.76 26.88 -3.29
N LYS A 543 6.68 27.80 -2.32
CA LYS A 543 7.33 27.67 -1.01
C LYS A 543 6.67 26.65 -0.09
N ILE A 544 7.41 26.22 0.93
CA ILE A 544 6.83 25.58 2.11
C ILE A 544 6.38 26.70 3.06
N ASP A 545 5.13 27.14 2.89
CA ASP A 545 4.45 28.04 3.81
C ASP A 545 2.93 27.84 3.75
N ARG A 546 2.18 28.76 4.36
CA ARG A 546 0.73 28.67 4.50
C ARG A 546 -0.06 28.95 3.21
N ASN A 547 0.57 29.46 2.16
CA ASN A 547 -0.07 29.78 0.89
C ASN A 547 -0.26 28.49 0.07
N PHE A 548 -1.37 28.38 -0.65
CA PHE A 548 -1.65 27.27 -1.56
C PHE A 548 -2.24 27.81 -2.86
N VAL A 549 -2.12 27.06 -3.96
CA VAL A 549 -2.64 27.50 -5.26
C VAL A 549 -4.13 27.19 -5.43
N THR A 550 -4.85 28.08 -6.11
CA THR A 550 -6.31 27.97 -6.33
C THR A 550 -6.72 26.64 -6.95
N GLU A 551 -5.84 26.06 -7.78
CA GLU A 551 -6.02 24.75 -8.43
C GLU A 551 -6.27 23.61 -7.44
N ILE A 552 -5.74 23.69 -6.22
CA ILE A 552 -5.91 22.68 -5.17
C ILE A 552 -6.83 23.12 -4.02
N THR A 553 -7.03 24.43 -3.78
CA THR A 553 -7.97 24.90 -2.74
C THR A 553 -9.43 24.97 -3.24
N ASN A 554 -9.65 25.13 -4.55
CA ASN A 554 -10.99 25.32 -5.12
C ASN A 554 -11.31 24.35 -6.26
N HIS A 555 -10.29 23.90 -7.01
CA HIS A 555 -10.50 23.19 -8.29
C HIS A 555 -9.91 21.76 -8.32
N LEU A 556 -9.61 21.18 -7.15
CA LEU A 556 -9.09 19.81 -7.05
C LEU A 556 -10.11 18.83 -7.64
N PHE A 557 -9.70 18.08 -8.67
CA PHE A 557 -10.57 17.18 -9.46
C PHE A 557 -11.86 17.82 -10.01
N GLU A 558 -11.88 19.12 -10.28
CA GLU A 558 -13.08 19.79 -10.82
C GLU A 558 -13.49 19.22 -12.21
N PRO A 559 -14.75 18.79 -12.40
CA PRO A 559 -15.21 18.30 -13.70
C PRO A 559 -15.26 19.42 -14.76
N GLN A 560 -14.39 19.35 -15.77
CA GLN A 560 -14.30 20.35 -16.86
C GLN A 560 -15.61 20.60 -17.62
N SER A 561 -16.51 19.60 -17.67
CA SER A 561 -17.82 19.69 -18.32
C SER A 561 -18.99 19.84 -17.33
N GLY A 562 -18.70 20.09 -16.05
CA GLY A 562 -19.69 20.35 -15.00
C GLY A 562 -19.88 21.84 -14.72
N PRO A 563 -20.88 22.21 -13.88
CA PRO A 563 -20.98 23.55 -13.32
C PRO A 563 -19.72 23.88 -12.50
N ALA A 564 -19.23 25.12 -12.60
CA ALA A 564 -18.11 25.60 -11.79
C ALA A 564 -18.43 25.53 -10.28
N GLY A 565 -17.41 25.38 -9.45
CA GLY A 565 -17.57 25.19 -8.01
C GLY A 565 -18.00 23.77 -7.63
N ARG A 566 -17.56 22.79 -8.43
CA ARG A 566 -17.77 21.34 -8.22
C ARG A 566 -16.47 20.57 -7.96
N GLY A 567 -15.34 21.27 -7.82
CA GLY A 567 -14.08 20.71 -7.33
C GLY A 567 -14.10 20.42 -5.82
N LEU A 568 -12.91 20.16 -5.28
CA LEU A 568 -12.65 19.96 -3.85
C LEU A 568 -11.56 20.91 -3.35
N ASP A 569 -11.37 20.96 -2.03
CA ASP A 569 -10.33 21.74 -1.34
C ASP A 569 -9.35 20.81 -0.63
N LEU A 570 -8.13 20.69 -1.14
CA LEU A 570 -7.09 19.79 -0.64
C LEU A 570 -6.61 20.17 0.78
N VAL A 571 -6.65 21.46 1.14
CA VAL A 571 -6.28 21.94 2.48
C VAL A 571 -7.37 21.59 3.48
N ALA A 572 -8.64 21.78 3.11
CA ALA A 572 -9.78 21.34 3.90
C ALA A 572 -9.82 19.81 4.06
N LEU A 573 -9.52 19.04 3.00
CA LEU A 573 -9.40 17.58 3.04
C LEU A 573 -8.26 17.12 3.98
N ASN A 574 -7.11 17.80 3.99
CA ASN A 574 -6.01 17.51 4.92
C ASN A 574 -6.45 17.69 6.38
N ILE A 575 -7.04 18.85 6.70
CA ILE A 575 -7.50 19.19 8.05
C ILE A 575 -8.59 18.20 8.51
N GLN A 576 -9.55 17.87 7.64
CA GLN A 576 -10.59 16.89 7.95
C GLN A 576 -10.03 15.48 8.14
N ARG A 577 -9.01 15.07 7.37
CA ARG A 577 -8.34 13.77 7.53
C ARG A 577 -7.55 13.68 8.84
N ALA A 578 -6.88 14.75 9.26
CA ALA A 578 -6.23 14.80 10.57
C ALA A 578 -7.26 14.67 11.72
N ARG A 579 -8.44 15.30 11.60
CA ARG A 579 -9.54 15.14 12.59
C ARG A 579 -10.16 13.73 12.56
N ASP A 580 -10.33 13.15 11.37
CA ASP A 580 -10.82 11.77 11.17
C ASP A 580 -9.92 10.71 11.84
N HIS A 581 -8.61 10.89 11.73
CA HIS A 581 -7.56 10.02 12.30
C HIS A 581 -7.28 10.29 13.80
N GLY A 582 -8.02 11.22 14.43
CA GLY A 582 -7.83 11.57 15.84
C GLY A 582 -6.43 12.11 16.11
N ILE A 583 -5.95 13.04 15.28
CA ILE A 583 -4.64 13.66 15.44
C ILE A 583 -4.77 14.86 16.40
N PRO A 584 -4.03 14.85 17.54
CA PRO A 584 -3.97 15.99 18.47
C PRO A 584 -3.65 17.35 17.81
N PRO A 585 -3.92 18.46 18.51
CA PRO A 585 -3.58 19.79 18.02
C PRO A 585 -2.07 20.04 17.92
N TYR A 586 -1.69 20.97 17.04
CA TYR A 586 -0.31 21.40 16.76
C TYR A 586 0.53 21.65 18.02
N LYS A 587 -0.05 22.29 19.05
CA LYS A 587 0.62 22.60 20.32
C LYS A 587 1.13 21.35 21.07
N ALA A 588 0.43 20.22 20.97
CA ALA A 588 0.88 18.98 21.59
C ALA A 588 2.18 18.46 20.96
N TYR A 589 2.35 18.65 19.64
CA TYR A 589 3.55 18.26 18.92
C TYR A 589 4.72 19.21 19.16
N ARG A 590 4.48 20.52 19.34
CA ARG A 590 5.53 21.43 19.84
C ARG A 590 6.11 20.93 21.17
N ALA A 591 5.24 20.54 22.11
CA ALA A 591 5.67 20.01 23.41
C ALA A 591 6.40 18.66 23.29
N PHE A 592 5.90 17.73 22.47
CA PHE A 592 6.57 16.45 22.17
C PHE A 592 7.99 16.67 21.60
N CYS A 593 8.14 17.63 20.69
CA CYS A 593 9.42 17.98 20.08
C CYS A 593 10.32 18.85 20.97
N GLY A 594 10.00 19.03 22.25
CA GLY A 594 10.80 19.80 23.21
C GLY A 594 10.83 21.31 22.93
N LEU A 595 9.94 21.84 22.10
CA LEU A 595 9.89 23.25 21.75
C LEU A 595 9.17 24.06 22.83
N ARG A 596 9.55 25.33 22.99
CA ARG A 596 8.96 26.21 24.00
C ARG A 596 7.42 26.30 23.85
N PRO A 597 6.66 26.31 24.97
CA PRO A 597 5.20 26.31 24.93
C PRO A 597 4.59 27.47 24.15
N LEU A 598 3.54 27.17 23.38
CA LEU A 598 2.73 28.17 22.69
C LEU A 598 1.58 28.63 23.61
N THR A 599 1.61 29.90 24.01
CA THR A 599 0.68 30.47 25.03
C THR A 599 -0.44 31.33 24.45
N GLY A 600 -0.30 31.83 23.22
CA GLY A 600 -1.31 32.64 22.54
C GLY A 600 -0.89 33.04 21.13
N PHE A 601 -1.81 33.61 20.35
CA PHE A 601 -1.57 33.88 18.93
C PHE A 601 -0.47 34.90 18.66
N ASN A 602 -0.13 35.81 19.59
CA ASN A 602 0.89 36.85 19.38
C ASN A 602 2.33 36.31 19.22
N ASP A 603 2.52 34.99 19.29
CA ASP A 603 3.79 34.29 19.19
C ASP A 603 4.27 34.15 17.72
N VAL A 604 4.77 35.25 17.16
CA VAL A 604 5.24 35.32 15.76
C VAL A 604 6.52 34.53 15.46
N GLU A 605 7.30 34.14 16.48
CA GLU A 605 8.45 33.23 16.30
C GLU A 605 7.97 31.79 16.12
N ALA A 606 6.93 31.35 16.85
CA ALA A 606 6.38 30.00 16.71
C ALA A 606 5.42 29.85 15.52
N LEU A 607 4.66 30.90 15.18
CA LEU A 607 3.55 30.86 14.21
C LEU A 607 3.79 31.68 12.93
N GLY A 608 4.99 32.26 12.79
CA GLY A 608 5.32 33.16 11.69
C GLY A 608 4.58 34.51 11.76
N PRO A 609 4.72 35.39 10.76
CA PRO A 609 4.16 36.75 10.81
C PRO A 609 2.64 36.84 10.57
N ASN A 610 1.94 35.72 10.33
CA ASN A 610 0.54 35.69 9.86
C ASN A 610 -0.46 35.26 10.96
N VAL A 611 -0.18 35.62 12.21
CA VAL A 611 -0.94 35.12 13.37
C VAL A 611 -2.38 35.63 13.44
N ALA A 612 -2.65 36.81 12.88
CA ALA A 612 -3.99 37.38 12.81
C ALA A 612 -4.97 36.50 11.98
N GLN A 613 -4.45 35.74 11.01
CA GLN A 613 -5.25 34.81 10.23
C GLN A 613 -5.62 33.56 11.04
N LEU A 614 -4.70 33.03 11.85
CA LEU A 614 -5.00 31.95 12.81
C LEU A 614 -6.04 32.40 13.85
N ALA A 615 -5.85 33.58 14.45
CA ALA A 615 -6.78 34.15 15.43
C ALA A 615 -8.17 34.51 14.86
N ARG A 616 -8.30 34.67 13.53
CA ARG A 616 -9.59 34.82 12.85
C ARG A 616 -10.36 33.50 12.73
N ALA A 617 -9.69 32.34 12.76
CA ALA A 617 -10.29 31.04 12.53
C ALA A 617 -10.44 30.19 13.81
N TYR A 618 -9.48 30.26 14.74
CA TYR A 618 -9.45 29.44 15.95
C TYR A 618 -9.65 30.28 17.21
N SER A 619 -10.42 29.76 18.18
CA SER A 619 -10.66 30.43 19.47
C SER A 619 -9.47 30.35 20.42
N SER A 620 -8.70 29.25 20.40
CA SER A 620 -7.41 29.14 21.09
C SER A 620 -6.31 28.60 20.17
N VAL A 621 -5.05 28.88 20.52
CA VAL A 621 -3.88 28.18 19.99
C VAL A 621 -3.88 26.68 20.30
N ASP A 622 -4.63 26.27 21.31
CA ASP A 622 -4.84 24.85 21.65
C ASP A 622 -5.68 24.10 20.61
N ASP A 623 -6.46 24.82 19.77
CA ASP A 623 -7.36 24.21 18.78
C ASP A 623 -6.70 24.01 17.40
N ILE A 624 -5.52 24.59 17.16
CA ILE A 624 -4.86 24.63 15.85
C ILE A 624 -4.59 23.20 15.35
N ASP A 625 -5.15 22.84 14.20
CA ASP A 625 -4.90 21.53 13.58
C ASP A 625 -3.42 21.37 13.21
N LEU A 626 -2.87 20.16 13.39
CA LEU A 626 -1.45 19.90 13.17
C LEU A 626 -0.96 20.42 11.80
N PHE A 627 -1.62 20.04 10.70
CA PHE A 627 -1.25 20.49 9.35
C PHE A 627 -1.20 22.02 9.21
N THR A 628 -2.23 22.72 9.71
CA THR A 628 -2.33 24.19 9.72
C THR A 628 -1.12 24.83 10.38
N GLY A 629 -0.72 24.31 11.55
CA GLY A 629 0.42 24.79 12.32
C GLY A 629 1.77 24.49 11.64
N LEU A 630 1.97 23.28 11.14
CA LEU A 630 3.23 22.85 10.50
C LEU A 630 3.60 23.71 9.27
N VAL A 631 2.61 24.23 8.53
CA VAL A 631 2.85 25.14 7.40
C VAL A 631 2.81 26.63 7.77
N HIS A 632 2.53 26.96 9.04
CA HIS A 632 2.71 28.31 9.59
C HIS A 632 4.09 28.54 10.21
N GLU A 633 4.77 27.48 10.64
CA GLU A 633 6.10 27.60 11.24
C GLU A 633 7.12 28.21 10.25
N PRO A 634 7.90 29.23 10.67
CA PRO A 634 9.03 29.69 9.86
C PRO A 634 10.11 28.59 9.77
N PRO A 635 10.83 28.46 8.65
CA PRO A 635 11.91 27.47 8.50
C PRO A 635 13.01 27.62 9.57
N VAL A 636 13.57 26.50 10.01
CA VAL A 636 14.53 26.46 11.14
C VAL A 636 15.74 27.36 10.86
N HIS A 637 15.83 28.48 11.60
CA HIS A 637 16.89 29.48 11.46
C HIS A 637 18.30 28.88 11.51
N GLY A 638 19.18 29.33 10.61
CA GLY A 638 20.59 28.90 10.54
C GLY A 638 20.84 27.46 10.07
N SER A 639 19.81 26.67 9.77
CA SER A 639 19.97 25.24 9.44
C SER A 639 20.02 24.91 7.93
N ASN A 640 19.65 25.87 7.07
CA ASN A 640 19.34 25.69 5.65
C ASN A 640 18.20 24.69 5.35
N ALA A 641 17.40 24.29 6.34
CA ALA A 641 16.16 23.55 6.14
C ALA A 641 15.10 24.42 5.43
N LEU A 642 14.18 23.77 4.72
CA LEU A 642 13.01 24.42 4.14
C LEU A 642 11.76 24.32 5.04
N VAL A 643 11.83 23.58 6.14
CA VAL A 643 10.71 23.31 7.06
C VAL A 643 10.91 23.93 8.44
N GLY A 644 9.81 24.20 9.15
CA GLY A 644 9.82 24.64 10.55
C GLY A 644 10.12 23.52 11.55
N PRO A 645 10.43 23.85 12.83
CA PRO A 645 11.03 22.92 13.79
C PRO A 645 10.15 21.72 14.18
N THR A 646 8.83 21.87 14.31
CA THR A 646 7.92 20.76 14.59
C THR A 646 7.80 19.84 13.37
N LEU A 647 7.74 20.43 12.16
CA LEU A 647 7.71 19.66 10.92
C LEU A 647 9.03 18.88 10.73
N SER A 648 10.16 19.53 10.98
CA SER A 648 11.50 18.92 10.95
C SER A 648 11.63 17.77 11.98
N CYS A 649 11.09 17.93 13.19
CA CYS A 649 11.02 16.91 14.22
C CYS A 649 10.24 15.65 13.78
N ILE A 650 9.01 15.80 13.26
CA ILE A 650 8.15 14.67 12.87
C ILE A 650 8.73 13.96 11.65
N LEU A 651 9.15 14.70 10.61
CA LEU A 651 9.79 14.12 9.42
C LEU A 651 11.11 13.41 9.79
N GLY A 652 11.96 14.06 10.60
CA GLY A 652 13.22 13.49 11.07
C GLY A 652 13.03 12.17 11.82
N THR A 653 12.01 12.10 12.67
CA THR A 653 11.64 10.87 13.39
C THR A 653 11.18 9.77 12.42
N GLN A 654 10.32 10.08 11.44
CA GLN A 654 9.89 9.06 10.48
C GLN A 654 11.04 8.53 9.63
N PHE A 655 11.89 9.40 9.07
CA PHE A 655 13.01 8.96 8.24
C PHE A 655 14.14 8.30 9.05
N TYR A 656 14.26 8.60 10.35
CA TYR A 656 15.07 7.78 11.26
C TYR A 656 14.50 6.36 11.37
N ASN A 657 13.18 6.23 11.61
CA ASN A 657 12.51 4.94 11.73
C ASN A 657 12.61 4.10 10.45
N LEU A 658 12.45 4.72 9.28
CA LEU A 658 12.55 4.07 7.97
C LEU A 658 13.98 3.68 7.58
N LYS A 659 15.00 4.34 8.14
CA LYS A 659 16.40 3.96 7.94
C LYS A 659 16.85 2.87 8.91
N PHE A 660 16.60 3.05 10.20
CA PHE A 660 17.18 2.20 11.25
C PHE A 660 16.28 1.03 11.66
N GLY A 661 14.98 1.04 11.31
CA GLY A 661 14.08 -0.09 11.51
C GLY A 661 14.09 -1.12 10.37
N ASP A 662 14.48 -0.70 9.15
CA ASP A 662 14.45 -1.50 7.91
C ASP A 662 15.66 -2.46 7.80
N ARG A 663 15.38 -3.77 7.77
CA ARG A 663 16.38 -4.84 7.54
C ARG A 663 17.10 -4.70 6.20
N PHE A 664 16.35 -4.31 5.18
CA PHE A 664 16.80 -4.28 3.79
C PHE A 664 17.19 -2.87 3.34
N PHE A 665 17.53 -1.96 4.27
CA PHE A 665 18.04 -0.63 3.93
C PHE A 665 19.32 -0.75 3.08
N PHE A 666 19.48 0.13 2.09
CA PHE A 666 20.37 -0.15 0.96
C PHE A 666 21.84 -0.36 1.33
N ASP A 667 22.33 0.29 2.39
CA ASP A 667 23.69 0.12 2.90
C ASP A 667 23.77 -0.69 4.21
N THR A 668 22.82 -1.60 4.43
CA THR A 668 22.78 -2.55 5.56
C THR A 668 24.11 -3.31 5.77
N ASP A 669 24.42 -3.62 7.03
CA ASP A 669 25.53 -4.49 7.44
C ASP A 669 25.14 -5.97 7.64
N GLU A 670 23.87 -6.34 7.40
CA GLU A 670 23.42 -7.73 7.40
C GLU A 670 24.00 -8.53 6.20
N GLN A 671 25.02 -9.34 6.46
CA GLN A 671 25.87 -10.01 5.44
C GLN A 671 25.11 -10.81 4.36
N VAL A 672 23.95 -11.39 4.66
CA VAL A 672 23.15 -12.19 3.72
C VAL A 672 22.47 -11.34 2.64
N ILE A 673 22.25 -10.05 2.92
CA ILE A 673 21.48 -9.12 2.08
C ILE A 673 22.26 -7.87 1.69
N ALA A 674 23.36 -7.57 2.37
CA ALA A 674 24.31 -6.52 2.05
C ALA A 674 24.71 -6.52 0.56
N PHE A 675 24.70 -5.34 -0.07
CA PHE A 675 25.46 -5.11 -1.30
C PHE A 675 26.98 -5.09 -0.99
N THR A 676 27.81 -5.46 -1.97
CA THR A 676 29.28 -5.33 -1.87
C THR A 676 29.69 -3.86 -1.78
N ASN A 677 30.94 -3.57 -1.39
CA ASN A 677 31.42 -2.19 -1.28
C ASN A 677 31.39 -1.45 -2.63
N ASP A 678 31.72 -2.13 -3.73
CA ASP A 678 31.70 -1.57 -5.08
C ASP A 678 30.27 -1.32 -5.58
N GLN A 679 29.34 -2.24 -5.25
CA GLN A 679 27.92 -2.06 -5.51
C GLN A 679 27.38 -0.84 -4.73
N LEU A 680 27.77 -0.66 -3.46
CA LEU A 680 27.41 0.53 -2.68
C LEU A 680 28.03 1.82 -3.24
N ALA A 681 29.26 1.78 -3.75
CA ALA A 681 29.89 2.92 -4.40
C ALA A 681 29.15 3.32 -5.68
N SER A 682 28.75 2.34 -6.51
CA SER A 682 27.95 2.55 -7.71
C SER A 682 26.55 3.11 -7.40
N LEU A 683 25.86 2.53 -6.41
CA LEU A 683 24.57 3.02 -5.92
C LEU A 683 24.69 4.47 -5.42
N ARG A 684 25.65 4.78 -4.55
CA ARG A 684 25.86 6.13 -3.98
C ARG A 684 26.29 7.19 -5.01
N ASN A 685 26.85 6.78 -6.14
CA ASN A 685 27.18 7.65 -7.28
C ASN A 685 25.96 7.89 -8.20
N THR A 686 24.84 7.22 -8.00
CA THR A 686 23.63 7.41 -8.81
C THR A 686 22.77 8.55 -8.24
N THR A 687 22.38 9.50 -9.11
CA THR A 687 21.47 10.59 -8.79
C THR A 687 20.17 10.46 -9.58
N LEU A 688 19.12 11.18 -9.18
CA LEU A 688 17.86 11.22 -9.94
C LEU A 688 18.09 11.78 -11.36
N ALA A 689 19.04 12.70 -11.54
CA ALA A 689 19.45 13.18 -12.87
C ALA A 689 19.94 12.02 -13.78
N LYS A 690 20.81 11.14 -13.25
CA LYS A 690 21.32 9.97 -13.98
C LYS A 690 20.21 8.96 -14.30
N VAL A 691 19.24 8.77 -13.40
CA VAL A 691 18.06 7.94 -13.65
C VAL A 691 17.24 8.51 -14.82
N ILE A 692 16.95 9.81 -14.81
CA ILE A 692 16.18 10.47 -15.88
C ILE A 692 16.92 10.41 -17.22
N CYS A 693 18.22 10.72 -17.27
CA CYS A 693 19.03 10.55 -18.49
C CYS A 693 19.04 9.09 -19.01
N ALA A 694 18.90 8.10 -18.13
CA ALA A 694 18.87 6.69 -18.54
C ALA A 694 17.52 6.24 -19.14
N THR A 695 16.44 7.02 -19.00
CA THR A 695 15.05 6.61 -19.35
C THR A 695 14.26 7.63 -20.17
N THR A 696 14.87 8.77 -20.52
CA THR A 696 14.28 9.87 -21.30
C THR A 696 15.17 10.23 -22.49
N LYS A 697 14.69 11.12 -23.37
CA LYS A 697 15.47 11.72 -24.47
C LYS A 697 15.87 13.18 -24.18
N ILE A 698 15.88 13.57 -22.90
CA ILE A 698 16.26 14.91 -22.47
C ILE A 698 17.79 15.06 -22.64
N PRO A 699 18.29 16.07 -23.37
CA PRO A 699 19.72 16.16 -23.71
C PRO A 699 20.59 16.56 -22.52
N GLU A 700 20.10 17.44 -21.64
CA GLU A 700 20.85 17.99 -20.51
C GLU A 700 19.97 18.11 -19.26
N LEU A 701 20.57 17.88 -18.10
CA LEU A 701 19.94 18.04 -16.78
C LEU A 701 20.93 18.66 -15.78
N PRO A 702 20.45 19.43 -14.79
CA PRO A 702 21.27 19.78 -13.63
C PRO A 702 21.70 18.52 -12.85
N ASN A 703 22.93 18.52 -12.32
CA ASN A 703 23.50 17.38 -11.56
C ASN A 703 22.61 16.89 -10.41
N ASN A 704 21.88 17.81 -9.77
CA ASN A 704 20.82 17.55 -8.80
C ASN A 704 19.54 18.21 -9.33
N VAL A 705 18.56 17.41 -9.75
CA VAL A 705 17.32 17.88 -10.40
C VAL A 705 16.34 18.58 -9.48
N PHE A 706 16.59 18.68 -8.17
CA PHE A 706 15.78 19.45 -7.24
C PHE A 706 16.15 20.95 -7.21
N SER A 707 17.32 21.31 -7.76
CA SER A 707 17.82 22.68 -7.75
C SER A 707 18.13 23.16 -9.18
N PHE A 708 17.98 24.46 -9.42
CA PHE A 708 18.53 25.06 -10.63
C PHE A 708 20.07 25.10 -10.55
N PRO A 709 20.79 25.04 -11.69
CA PRO A 709 22.22 25.30 -11.71
C PRO A 709 22.54 26.65 -11.06
N THR A 710 23.57 26.68 -10.22
CA THR A 710 24.26 27.94 -9.89
C THR A 710 24.93 28.47 -11.15
N LYS A 711 24.74 29.76 -11.43
CA LYS A 711 25.52 30.49 -12.44
C LYS A 711 26.95 30.71 -11.97
#